data_AF-A0A1E3QV06-F1
#
_entry.id   AF-A0A1E3QV06-F1
#
_cell.length_a   1.000
_cell.length_b   1.000
_cell.length_c   1.000
_cell.angle_alpha   90.00
_cell.angle_beta   90.00
_cell.angle_gamma   90.00
#
_symmetry.space_group_name_H-M   'P 1'
#
loop_
_entity.id
_entity.type
_entity.pdbx_description
1 polymer ?
#
loop_
_entity_poly.entity_id
_entity_poly.type
_entity_poly.pdbx_seq_one_letter_code
_entity_poly.pdbx_strand_id
1 'polypeptide(L)'
;MNLHKTPLFGHTFPLEIFEMIVSYLPLPTVAELMKSKDTNLALAARRRYYSNIQLNFKKLPHEDGYSSVTDEVLVMKISEFEALVNSDTFDQLIIKELSIVVEMDIVDFTFLHGKVFTKASSIVIDVKLWLDLEQGEPEELHWNWLPSSPLVQECIREISINYAYIDPDVPALPSNLRMLSFLYNYDNWNENDYGIIPRIVFPPNLQTVDSRIPWVSMPTYTGLPSTLKILMLENVLDFSVKAFNKLNFPDLKYLRLKNISNVTEINDHFKLPLLLKILELESLNITNFEQQTLPLGLQGLSISNCPLRKFRVDTFPDSLKELNLVETDIPSSEIGIIKFPPSFVSLLVTHTRLASLDFVNSLPGSLEILNLRSNSFVRLNGEAADSTRSHQIKFPENLQNLYLEDTEHLFTLYSPGDLVFPPSLRDLNLGSKKMDSVEGLKPLPPALNSLNLRYNNLVSVEGLRLPPALNHLDLSFNRLVSINELDLPPALTSLNLGFNKLNLVKGLNLLSALTSLNLRSNGLDSVKGLNLPPGLTSLDLSSNTLISVEGLDIPPRLTHLYLSGNSLQQFSKTLPESIETISLGYNKLKELVNFHLPVNCTELNLSGNPLQKLQISNAHDPDLKLQDLTLNEVAITTLSDISPLPQSLTSLGIVFVEVSSLSGILFPTGLTWLGVFETKLTSLKNVKFPPYLEELHLLRNQISSLANVHFPNSLTKLELFDNKITTIDAVRLPPKLKILNLAGNEISAINELQLPELLEKLSLADQKCDTPHNPVSTRKSFKLGKFNFLKASSKSSKAPGKKGLSSLTGLTKLPSKLEYLGLNGNNLSEKAVQHLEFPASLSQLLIYDNAFDNYDRWERKIKLTHPGMLFKL
;
A
#
# COMPACT_ATOMS: atom_id res chain seq x y z
N MET A 1 -31.07 -7.23 -15.18
CA MET A 1 -32.49 -6.97 -15.54
C MET A 1 -32.55 -5.73 -16.40
N ASN A 2 -33.32 -5.72 -17.51
CA ASN A 2 -33.48 -4.55 -18.37
C ASN A 2 -34.42 -3.54 -17.68
N LEU A 3 -33.86 -2.68 -16.81
CA LEU A 3 -34.58 -1.75 -15.93
C LEU A 3 -35.49 -0.76 -16.69
N HIS A 4 -35.27 -0.56 -18.00
CA HIS A 4 -36.09 0.33 -18.83
C HIS A 4 -37.47 -0.23 -19.19
N LYS A 5 -37.77 -1.50 -18.87
CA LYS A 5 -39.01 -2.17 -19.27
C LYS A 5 -39.89 -2.64 -18.11
N THR A 6 -39.49 -2.47 -16.86
CA THR A 6 -40.30 -2.90 -15.72
C THR A 6 -41.27 -1.78 -15.31
N PRO A 7 -42.60 -1.93 -15.47
CA PRO A 7 -43.56 -0.96 -14.98
C PRO A 7 -43.74 -1.20 -13.47
N LEU A 8 -42.72 -0.86 -12.68
CA LEU A 8 -42.76 -1.11 -11.23
C LEU A 8 -43.72 -0.17 -10.50
N PHE A 9 -44.14 0.95 -11.10
CA PHE A 9 -44.86 2.00 -10.38
C PHE A 9 -45.99 2.59 -11.23
N GLY A 10 -47.16 1.94 -11.21
CA GLY A 10 -48.38 2.40 -11.88
C GLY A 10 -49.10 3.58 -11.20
N HIS A 11 -48.58 4.08 -10.07
CA HIS A 11 -49.05 5.28 -9.38
C HIS A 11 -47.82 6.06 -8.88
N THR A 12 -47.71 7.34 -9.24
CA THR A 12 -46.59 8.24 -8.90
C THR A 12 -46.46 8.39 -7.39
N PHE A 13 -45.43 7.79 -6.80
CA PHE A 13 -45.06 8.05 -5.40
C PHE A 13 -44.60 9.51 -5.23
N PRO A 14 -44.79 10.12 -4.03
CA PRO A 14 -44.16 11.37 -3.67
C PRO A 14 -42.62 11.32 -3.81
N LEU A 15 -41.99 12.48 -4.06
CA LEU A 15 -40.55 12.58 -4.27
C LEU A 15 -39.76 12.01 -3.09
N GLU A 16 -40.25 12.18 -1.86
CA GLU A 16 -39.63 11.71 -0.62
C GLU A 16 -39.51 10.18 -0.57
N ILE A 17 -40.50 9.46 -1.11
CA ILE A 17 -40.45 8.00 -1.19
C ILE A 17 -39.42 7.56 -2.22
N PHE A 18 -39.33 8.25 -3.36
CA PHE A 18 -38.27 7.98 -4.33
C PHE A 18 -36.88 8.30 -3.78
N GLU A 19 -36.70 9.41 -3.08
CA GLU A 19 -35.43 9.75 -2.41
C GLU A 19 -35.02 8.68 -1.39
N MET A 20 -35.97 8.17 -0.60
CA MET A 20 -35.73 7.07 0.33
C MET A 20 -35.31 5.79 -0.42
N ILE A 21 -36.04 5.36 -1.45
CA ILE A 21 -35.72 4.15 -2.21
C ILE A 21 -34.34 4.26 -2.87
N VAL A 22 -34.07 5.39 -3.54
CA VAL A 22 -32.83 5.63 -4.27
C VAL A 22 -31.64 5.76 -3.31
N SER A 23 -31.84 6.22 -2.08
CA SER A 23 -30.76 6.32 -1.09
C SER A 23 -30.09 4.99 -0.75
N TYR A 24 -30.81 3.86 -0.90
CA TYR A 24 -30.30 2.50 -0.67
C TYR A 24 -29.67 1.84 -1.91
N LEU A 25 -29.68 2.50 -3.07
CA LEU A 25 -29.14 1.94 -4.31
C LEU A 25 -27.67 2.35 -4.53
N PRO A 26 -26.81 1.44 -5.04
CA PRO A 26 -25.45 1.78 -5.47
C PRO A 26 -25.45 2.86 -6.55
N LEU A 27 -24.50 3.79 -6.50
CA LEU A 27 -24.40 4.91 -7.46
C LEU A 27 -24.41 4.49 -8.94
N PRO A 28 -23.80 3.37 -9.38
CA PRO A 28 -23.93 2.89 -10.76
C PRO A 28 -25.37 2.56 -11.17
N THR A 29 -26.17 2.05 -10.23
CA THR A 29 -27.61 1.79 -10.47
C THR A 29 -28.39 3.10 -10.51
N VAL A 30 -28.06 4.03 -9.61
CA VAL A 30 -28.65 5.37 -9.58
C VAL A 30 -28.38 6.11 -10.89
N ALA A 31 -27.19 5.96 -11.48
CA ALA A 31 -26.84 6.57 -12.76
C ALA A 31 -27.79 6.18 -13.90
N GLU A 32 -28.18 4.90 -13.96
CA GLU A 32 -29.16 4.42 -14.95
C GLU A 32 -30.57 4.94 -14.65
N LEU A 33 -30.93 5.10 -13.37
CA LEU A 33 -32.23 5.65 -12.97
C LEU A 33 -32.38 7.14 -13.33
N MET A 34 -31.30 7.90 -13.45
CA MET A 34 -31.35 9.29 -13.93
C MET A 34 -31.89 9.42 -15.35
N LYS A 35 -31.81 8.35 -16.15
CA LYS A 35 -32.33 8.26 -17.54
C LYS A 35 -33.82 7.87 -17.57
N SER A 36 -34.45 7.71 -16.42
CA SER A 36 -35.87 7.36 -16.32
C SER A 36 -36.76 8.43 -16.97
N LYS A 37 -37.90 7.99 -17.53
CA LYS A 37 -38.96 8.88 -18.02
C LYS A 37 -39.84 9.44 -16.88
N ASP A 38 -39.79 8.83 -15.71
CA ASP A 38 -40.46 9.34 -14.50
C ASP A 38 -39.64 10.50 -13.93
N THR A 39 -40.23 11.68 -13.90
CA THR A 39 -39.56 12.94 -13.51
C THR A 39 -39.17 12.96 -12.04
N ASN A 40 -39.98 12.37 -11.14
CA ASN A 40 -39.68 12.33 -9.70
C ASN A 40 -38.57 11.32 -9.42
N LEU A 41 -38.62 10.15 -10.06
CA LEU A 41 -37.56 9.15 -9.94
C LEU A 41 -36.24 9.67 -10.52
N ALA A 42 -36.27 10.31 -11.68
CA ALA A 42 -35.07 10.89 -12.30
C ALA A 42 -34.49 12.04 -11.44
N LEU A 43 -35.33 12.87 -10.82
CA LEU A 43 -34.89 13.93 -9.91
C LEU A 43 -34.29 13.36 -8.61
N ALA A 44 -34.94 12.40 -7.98
CA ALA A 44 -34.42 11.70 -6.80
C ALA A 44 -33.08 11.00 -7.09
N ALA A 45 -32.98 10.36 -8.26
CA ALA A 45 -31.75 9.75 -8.76
C ALA A 45 -30.63 10.79 -8.91
N ARG A 46 -30.88 11.94 -9.54
CA ARG A 46 -29.87 13.02 -9.67
C ARG A 46 -29.42 13.54 -8.30
N ARG A 47 -30.35 13.80 -7.38
CA ARG A 47 -30.01 14.28 -6.03
C ARG A 47 -29.13 13.30 -5.27
N ARG A 48 -29.39 11.99 -5.38
CA ARG A 48 -28.52 10.97 -4.77
C ARG A 48 -27.19 10.82 -5.49
N TYR A 49 -27.19 10.90 -6.82
CA TYR A 49 -25.99 10.69 -7.63
C TYR A 49 -24.95 11.78 -7.40
N TYR A 50 -25.39 13.03 -7.31
CA TYR A 50 -24.55 14.20 -7.08
C TYR A 50 -24.45 14.60 -5.59
N SER A 51 -24.89 13.74 -4.66
CA SER A 51 -24.91 14.11 -3.24
C SER A 51 -23.51 14.26 -2.64
N ASN A 52 -22.56 13.44 -3.09
CA ASN A 52 -21.17 13.44 -2.64
C ASN A 52 -20.26 13.48 -3.87
N ILE A 53 -19.58 14.59 -4.07
CA ILE A 53 -18.71 14.82 -5.21
C ILE A 53 -17.28 14.95 -4.71
N GLN A 54 -16.34 14.34 -5.43
CA GLN A 54 -14.91 14.55 -5.23
C GLN A 54 -14.28 15.11 -6.50
N LEU A 55 -13.56 16.22 -6.34
CA LEU A 55 -12.74 16.85 -7.36
C LEU A 55 -11.28 16.57 -7.03
N ASN A 56 -10.58 15.89 -7.93
CA ASN A 56 -9.16 15.60 -7.79
C ASN A 56 -8.36 16.49 -8.71
N PHE A 57 -7.60 17.37 -8.10
CA PHE A 57 -6.62 18.24 -8.71
C PHE A 57 -5.29 17.49 -8.64
N LYS A 58 -4.81 16.97 -9.76
CA LYS A 58 -3.55 16.23 -9.84
C LYS A 58 -2.55 16.95 -10.71
N LYS A 59 -1.26 16.63 -10.51
CA LYS A 59 -0.13 17.09 -11.30
C LYS A 59 -0.44 17.06 -12.81
N LEU A 60 -0.02 18.13 -13.48
CA LEU A 60 -0.07 18.26 -14.94
C LEU A 60 0.47 16.99 -15.57
N PRO A 61 -0.29 16.36 -16.49
CA PRO A 61 -0.89 17.16 -17.53
C PRO A 61 -2.39 16.99 -17.65
N HIS A 62 -3.00 16.50 -16.60
CA HIS A 62 -4.42 16.25 -16.52
C HIS A 62 -4.96 17.09 -15.38
N GLU A 63 -5.00 18.41 -15.61
CA GLU A 63 -5.68 19.39 -14.74
C GLU A 63 -7.15 19.02 -14.49
N ASP A 64 -7.71 18.13 -15.33
CA ASP A 64 -9.10 17.73 -15.26
C ASP A 64 -9.34 16.43 -14.48
N GLY A 65 -8.32 15.76 -13.93
CA GLY A 65 -8.50 14.50 -13.20
C GLY A 65 -9.15 13.37 -14.03
N TYR A 66 -9.73 12.37 -13.36
CA TYR A 66 -10.49 11.30 -13.98
C TYR A 66 -11.88 11.21 -13.35
N SER A 67 -12.87 10.79 -14.13
CA SER A 67 -14.20 10.51 -13.61
C SER A 67 -14.27 9.05 -13.19
N SER A 68 -14.71 8.79 -11.98
CA SER A 68 -15.02 7.44 -11.52
C SER A 68 -16.19 7.48 -10.54
N VAL A 69 -16.87 6.35 -10.41
CA VAL A 69 -18.03 6.22 -9.53
C VAL A 69 -17.74 5.05 -8.60
N THR A 70 -17.65 5.32 -7.30
CA THR A 70 -17.70 4.28 -6.26
C THR A 70 -19.15 4.14 -5.77
N ASP A 71 -19.42 3.24 -4.84
CA ASP A 71 -20.77 3.11 -4.27
C ASP A 71 -21.21 4.35 -3.46
N GLU A 72 -20.27 5.22 -3.07
CA GLU A 72 -20.53 6.32 -2.13
C GLU A 72 -20.17 7.72 -2.66
N VAL A 73 -19.18 7.83 -3.56
CA VAL A 73 -18.62 9.10 -4.04
C VAL A 73 -18.54 9.12 -5.57
N LEU A 74 -18.95 10.24 -6.15
CA LEU A 74 -18.73 10.56 -7.56
C LEU A 74 -17.44 11.36 -7.69
N VAL A 75 -16.38 10.73 -8.21
CA VAL A 75 -15.18 11.45 -8.62
C VAL A 75 -15.45 12.03 -10.01
N MET A 76 -15.32 13.34 -10.16
CA MET A 76 -15.57 14.00 -11.44
C MET A 76 -14.46 14.97 -11.81
N LYS A 77 -14.38 15.24 -13.12
CA LYS A 77 -13.47 16.24 -13.66
C LYS A 77 -13.94 17.65 -13.34
N ILE A 78 -13.01 18.60 -13.36
CA ILE A 78 -13.36 20.01 -13.18
C ILE A 78 -14.29 20.46 -14.30
N SER A 79 -13.96 20.19 -15.57
CA SER A 79 -14.81 20.54 -16.72
C SER A 79 -16.21 19.91 -16.66
N GLU A 80 -16.32 18.70 -16.12
CA GLU A 80 -17.61 18.04 -15.88
C GLU A 80 -18.39 18.73 -14.77
N PHE A 81 -17.71 19.18 -13.71
CA PHE A 81 -18.31 19.95 -12.64
C PHE A 81 -18.74 21.33 -13.14
N GLU A 82 -17.94 22.01 -13.95
CA GLU A 82 -18.31 23.27 -14.59
C GLU A 82 -19.52 23.10 -15.50
N ALA A 83 -19.56 22.03 -16.29
CA ALA A 83 -20.72 21.70 -17.13
C ALA A 83 -21.97 21.43 -16.28
N LEU A 84 -21.83 20.72 -15.16
CA LEU A 84 -22.91 20.46 -14.21
C LEU A 84 -23.45 21.77 -13.61
N VAL A 85 -22.56 22.65 -13.14
CA VAL A 85 -22.91 23.96 -12.57
C VAL A 85 -23.61 24.87 -13.58
N ASN A 86 -23.25 24.75 -14.85
CA ASN A 86 -23.88 25.50 -15.94
C ASN A 86 -25.14 24.83 -16.53
N SER A 87 -25.55 23.66 -16.02
CA SER A 87 -26.75 22.98 -16.49
C SER A 87 -28.05 23.61 -15.95
N ASP A 88 -29.14 23.50 -16.72
CA ASP A 88 -30.47 24.00 -16.33
C ASP A 88 -31.06 23.28 -15.11
N THR A 89 -30.49 22.13 -14.73
CA THR A 89 -30.95 21.31 -13.59
C THR A 89 -30.15 21.54 -12.32
N PHE A 90 -29.07 22.33 -12.37
CA PHE A 90 -28.14 22.50 -11.25
C PHE A 90 -28.83 22.98 -9.96
N ASP A 91 -29.67 24.01 -10.08
CA ASP A 91 -30.35 24.64 -8.94
C ASP A 91 -31.38 23.72 -8.24
N GLN A 92 -31.65 22.53 -8.81
CA GLN A 92 -32.53 21.51 -8.24
C GLN A 92 -31.78 20.47 -7.38
N LEU A 93 -30.45 20.50 -7.41
CA LEU A 93 -29.56 19.57 -6.72
C LEU A 93 -29.26 20.05 -5.28
N ILE A 94 -28.80 19.11 -4.46
CA ILE A 94 -28.25 19.38 -3.13
C ILE A 94 -26.97 18.56 -3.02
N ILE A 95 -25.83 19.23 -2.98
CA ILE A 95 -24.53 18.59 -2.80
C ILE A 95 -24.25 18.60 -1.29
N LYS A 96 -24.36 17.44 -0.65
CA LYS A 96 -24.11 17.31 0.79
C LYS A 96 -22.63 17.50 1.09
N GLU A 97 -21.77 16.86 0.29
CA GLU A 97 -20.33 16.91 0.47
C GLU A 97 -19.63 17.15 -0.87
N LEU A 98 -18.78 18.17 -0.89
CA LEU A 98 -17.85 18.43 -1.98
C LEU A 98 -16.42 18.34 -1.45
N SER A 99 -15.76 17.24 -1.78
CA SER A 99 -14.36 16.99 -1.41
C SER A 99 -13.45 17.47 -2.52
N ILE A 100 -12.46 18.28 -2.19
CA ILE A 100 -11.50 18.84 -3.12
C ILE A 100 -10.13 18.39 -2.67
N VAL A 101 -9.54 17.48 -3.44
CA VAL A 101 -8.21 16.93 -3.18
C VAL A 101 -7.23 17.56 -4.15
N VAL A 102 -6.17 18.18 -3.64
CA VAL A 102 -5.14 18.86 -4.40
C VAL A 102 -3.81 18.16 -4.18
N GLU A 103 -3.31 17.49 -5.22
CA GLU A 103 -1.97 16.92 -5.30
C GLU A 103 -1.03 17.94 -6.01
N MET A 104 0.30 17.81 -5.86
CA MET A 104 1.29 18.83 -6.25
C MET A 104 1.23 19.46 -7.66
N ASP A 105 1.94 20.60 -7.76
CA ASP A 105 2.25 21.44 -8.92
C ASP A 105 1.17 22.43 -9.38
N ILE A 106 0.11 22.66 -8.59
CA ILE A 106 -0.88 23.70 -8.91
C ILE A 106 -0.42 25.07 -8.40
N VAL A 107 0.19 25.82 -9.30
CA VAL A 107 0.65 27.20 -9.05
C VAL A 107 -0.53 28.20 -9.00
N ASP A 108 -1.66 27.86 -9.64
CA ASP A 108 -2.85 28.72 -9.72
C ASP A 108 -4.13 27.94 -9.33
N PHE A 109 -4.57 28.13 -8.08
CA PHE A 109 -5.83 27.56 -7.56
C PHE A 109 -7.00 28.56 -7.67
N THR A 110 -7.09 29.32 -8.77
CA THR A 110 -8.18 30.28 -9.03
C THR A 110 -9.56 29.66 -9.18
N PHE A 111 -9.69 28.34 -9.32
CA PHE A 111 -10.99 27.65 -9.39
C PHE A 111 -11.90 28.02 -8.21
N LEU A 112 -11.37 28.06 -6.99
CA LEU A 112 -12.14 28.48 -5.80
C LEU A 112 -12.56 29.96 -5.83
N HIS A 113 -11.82 30.80 -6.56
CA HIS A 113 -12.14 32.22 -6.76
C HIS A 113 -13.06 32.45 -7.97
N GLY A 114 -13.34 31.41 -8.75
CA GLY A 114 -14.11 31.46 -9.97
C GLY A 114 -15.61 31.67 -9.76
N LYS A 115 -16.28 32.22 -10.79
CA LYS A 115 -17.74 32.38 -10.81
C LYS A 115 -18.47 31.03 -10.73
N VAL A 116 -17.88 29.97 -11.27
CA VAL A 116 -18.44 28.61 -11.22
C VAL A 116 -18.56 28.13 -9.79
N PHE A 117 -17.46 28.14 -9.03
CA PHE A 117 -17.48 27.67 -7.64
C PHE A 117 -18.38 28.53 -6.75
N THR A 118 -18.38 29.85 -6.97
CA THR A 118 -19.29 30.77 -6.26
C THR A 118 -20.76 30.45 -6.54
N LYS A 119 -21.13 30.05 -7.77
CA LYS A 119 -22.48 29.57 -8.06
C LYS A 119 -22.74 28.23 -7.34
N ALA A 120 -21.76 27.32 -7.37
CA ALA A 120 -21.89 26.02 -6.75
C ALA A 120 -22.08 26.08 -5.23
N SER A 121 -21.41 27.02 -4.55
CA SER A 121 -21.49 27.16 -3.09
C SER A 121 -22.90 27.50 -2.58
N SER A 122 -23.82 27.93 -3.45
CA SER A 122 -25.22 28.15 -3.08
C SER A 122 -26.02 26.88 -2.79
N ILE A 123 -25.56 25.72 -3.27
CA ILE A 123 -26.24 24.42 -3.10
C ILE A 123 -25.36 23.35 -2.43
N VAL A 124 -24.11 23.68 -2.10
CA VAL A 124 -23.16 22.81 -1.41
C VAL A 124 -23.24 23.05 0.10
N ILE A 125 -23.44 21.98 0.88
CA ILE A 125 -23.57 22.07 2.33
C ILE A 125 -22.19 22.10 3.01
N ASP A 126 -21.38 21.09 2.73
CA ASP A 126 -20.06 20.91 3.34
C ASP A 126 -18.98 20.76 2.25
N VAL A 127 -17.95 21.61 2.32
CA VAL A 127 -16.74 21.52 1.50
C VAL A 127 -15.58 21.03 2.36
N LYS A 128 -14.85 20.03 1.85
CA LYS A 128 -13.62 19.50 2.45
C LYS A 128 -12.44 19.78 1.52
N LEU A 129 -11.38 20.40 2.03
CA LEU A 129 -10.17 20.73 1.28
C LEU A 129 -9.01 19.87 1.78
N TRP A 130 -8.46 19.03 0.92
CA TRP A 130 -7.35 18.12 1.24
C TRP A 130 -6.19 18.46 0.32
N LEU A 131 -5.14 19.05 0.85
CA LEU A 131 -3.97 19.51 0.11
C LEU A 131 -2.82 18.53 0.40
N ASP A 132 -2.43 17.71 -0.57
CA ASP A 132 -1.40 16.69 -0.46
C ASP A 132 -0.19 17.05 -1.31
N LEU A 133 0.84 17.62 -0.67
CA LEU A 133 2.04 18.08 -1.34
C LEU A 133 3.08 16.90 -1.40
N GLU A 134 3.85 16.67 -2.46
CA GLU A 134 4.83 15.58 -2.59
C GLU A 134 6.10 15.91 -1.80
N GLN A 135 6.79 14.86 -1.35
CA GLN A 135 8.14 14.97 -0.79
C GLN A 135 9.15 15.29 -1.91
N GLY A 136 9.71 16.50 -1.94
CA GLY A 136 10.70 16.87 -2.96
C GLY A 136 11.53 18.11 -2.63
N GLU A 137 10.88 19.23 -2.35
CA GLU A 137 11.46 20.48 -1.83
C GLU A 137 10.35 21.24 -1.06
N PRO A 138 10.65 22.10 -0.07
CA PRO A 138 9.63 22.81 0.68
C PRO A 138 8.97 23.87 -0.20
N GLU A 139 7.96 23.49 -0.98
CA GLU A 139 7.07 24.49 -1.57
C GLU A 139 6.27 25.15 -0.44
N GLU A 140 6.39 26.48 -0.34
CA GLU A 140 5.62 27.27 0.61
C GLU A 140 4.14 27.21 0.19
N LEU A 141 3.27 26.74 1.09
CA LEU A 141 1.84 26.84 0.87
C LEU A 141 1.43 28.32 0.88
N HIS A 142 1.10 28.86 -0.29
CA HIS A 142 0.49 30.19 -0.38
C HIS A 142 -0.99 30.12 -0.05
N TRP A 143 -1.41 30.85 0.99
CA TRP A 143 -2.81 30.86 1.43
C TRP A 143 -3.78 31.61 0.51
N ASN A 144 -3.30 32.17 -0.60
CA ASN A 144 -4.12 32.80 -1.64
C ASN A 144 -5.08 31.79 -2.33
N TRP A 145 -4.96 30.50 -2.05
CA TRP A 145 -5.89 29.44 -2.44
C TRP A 145 -7.25 29.53 -1.76
N LEU A 146 -7.31 30.03 -0.51
CA LEU A 146 -8.59 30.23 0.16
C LEU A 146 -9.31 31.45 -0.43
N PRO A 147 -10.52 31.29 -0.98
CA PRO A 147 -11.23 32.39 -1.60
C PRO A 147 -11.69 33.42 -0.58
N SER A 148 -11.67 34.69 -0.99
CA SER A 148 -12.15 35.82 -0.17
C SER A 148 -13.68 35.94 -0.15
N SER A 149 -14.39 35.19 -0.99
CA SER A 149 -15.85 35.20 -1.08
C SER A 149 -16.50 34.64 0.19
N PRO A 150 -17.35 35.42 0.91
CA PRO A 150 -18.02 34.97 2.13
C PRO A 150 -18.86 33.72 1.94
N LEU A 151 -19.60 33.63 0.81
CA LEU A 151 -20.44 32.47 0.48
C LEU A 151 -19.65 31.17 0.37
N VAL A 152 -18.40 31.25 -0.11
CA VAL A 152 -17.53 30.09 -0.23
C VAL A 152 -16.91 29.73 1.12
N GLN A 153 -16.46 30.72 1.89
CA GLN A 153 -15.94 30.46 3.22
C GLN A 153 -16.99 29.84 4.15
N GLU A 154 -18.27 30.20 3.98
CA GLU A 154 -19.38 29.68 4.77
C GLU A 154 -19.65 28.18 4.57
N CYS A 155 -19.24 27.56 3.45
CA CYS A 155 -19.44 26.13 3.19
C CYS A 155 -18.21 25.26 3.52
N ILE A 156 -17.02 25.83 3.72
CA ILE A 156 -15.82 25.08 4.10
C ILE A 156 -15.93 24.55 5.55
N ARG A 157 -15.71 23.24 5.73
CA ARG A 157 -15.77 22.56 7.03
C ARG A 157 -14.48 21.91 7.45
N GLU A 158 -13.68 21.46 6.50
CA GLU A 158 -12.47 20.70 6.79
C GLU A 158 -11.34 21.19 5.88
N ILE A 159 -10.17 21.41 6.47
CA ILE A 159 -8.92 21.71 5.77
C ILE A 159 -7.87 20.73 6.30
N SER A 160 -7.28 19.94 5.41
CA SER A 160 -6.14 19.07 5.70
C SER A 160 -5.00 19.44 4.76
N ILE A 161 -3.80 19.59 5.30
CA ILE A 161 -2.61 20.01 4.58
C ILE A 161 -1.50 19.01 4.90
N ASN A 162 -0.97 18.33 3.89
CA ASN A 162 0.11 17.36 4.04
C ASN A 162 1.38 17.86 3.36
N TYR A 163 2.54 17.58 3.97
CA TYR A 163 3.87 17.81 3.43
C TYR A 163 4.17 19.26 2.98
N ALA A 164 3.53 20.26 3.58
CA ALA A 164 3.72 21.67 3.24
C ALA A 164 4.61 22.42 4.24
N TYR A 165 5.46 23.32 3.76
CA TYR A 165 5.97 24.40 4.61
C TYR A 165 4.87 25.45 4.75
N ILE A 166 4.48 25.74 5.99
CA ILE A 166 3.41 26.70 6.27
C ILE A 166 4.00 28.10 6.31
N ASP A 167 3.51 28.97 5.42
CA ASP A 167 3.80 30.41 5.43
C ASP A 167 3.52 30.99 6.84
N PRO A 168 4.43 31.79 7.42
CA PRO A 168 4.25 32.36 8.74
C PRO A 168 3.03 33.29 8.88
N ASP A 169 2.56 33.92 7.79
CA ASP A 169 1.45 34.87 7.77
C ASP A 169 0.14 34.18 7.34
N VAL A 170 -0.34 33.24 8.15
CA VAL A 170 -1.62 32.53 7.93
C VAL A 170 -2.79 33.52 7.97
N PRO A 171 -3.60 33.65 6.90
CA PRO A 171 -4.76 34.53 6.89
C PRO A 171 -5.88 33.99 7.77
N ALA A 172 -6.91 34.81 7.97
CA ALA A 172 -8.09 34.39 8.71
C ALA A 172 -8.74 33.16 8.05
N LEU A 173 -8.75 32.04 8.77
CA LEU A 173 -9.38 30.79 8.34
C LEU A 173 -10.92 30.91 8.39
N PRO A 174 -11.67 30.12 7.59
CA PRO A 174 -13.13 30.16 7.58
C PRO A 174 -13.75 29.95 8.96
N SER A 175 -14.72 30.78 9.34
CA SER A 175 -15.32 30.77 10.69
C SER A 175 -16.14 29.52 11.01
N ASN A 176 -16.66 28.82 9.99
CA ASN A 176 -17.42 27.58 10.12
C ASN A 176 -16.55 26.31 10.04
N LEU A 177 -15.23 26.45 10.01
CA LEU A 177 -14.29 25.34 9.98
C LEU A 177 -14.44 24.46 11.24
N ARG A 178 -14.60 23.15 11.02
CA ARG A 178 -14.76 22.12 12.07
C ARG A 178 -13.51 21.27 12.24
N MET A 179 -12.72 21.06 11.18
CA MET A 179 -11.46 20.32 11.23
C MET A 179 -10.33 21.11 10.57
N LEU A 180 -9.18 21.13 11.23
CA LEU A 180 -7.93 21.64 10.69
C LEU A 180 -6.82 20.61 10.93
N SER A 181 -6.14 20.20 9.87
CA SER A 181 -5.03 19.24 9.95
C SER A 181 -3.80 19.74 9.20
N PHE A 182 -2.63 19.58 9.82
CA PHE A 182 -1.30 19.83 9.27
C PHE A 182 -0.44 18.58 9.48
N LEU A 183 -0.19 17.81 8.41
CA LEU A 183 0.50 16.53 8.42
C LEU A 183 1.88 16.65 7.73
N TYR A 184 2.92 16.96 8.49
CA TYR A 184 4.30 16.99 7.98
C TYR A 184 4.99 15.63 8.21
N ASN A 185 5.83 15.16 7.27
CA ASN A 185 6.56 13.88 7.40
C ASN A 185 8.09 14.10 7.42
N TYR A 186 8.82 13.22 8.10
CA TYR A 186 10.02 13.53 8.90
C TYR A 186 11.33 12.92 8.38
N ASP A 187 11.60 12.93 7.07
CA ASP A 187 12.82 12.26 6.59
C ASP A 187 14.05 13.19 6.43
N ASN A 188 13.91 14.52 6.41
CA ASN A 188 15.01 15.46 6.10
C ASN A 188 15.07 16.76 6.94
N TRP A 189 14.40 16.86 8.09
CA TRP A 189 14.40 18.11 8.86
C TRP A 189 15.72 18.32 9.62
N ASN A 190 16.41 19.44 9.35
CA ASN A 190 17.57 19.90 10.11
C ASN A 190 17.12 20.86 11.22
N GLU A 191 17.58 20.63 12.46
CA GLU A 191 17.33 21.50 13.63
C GLU A 191 17.78 22.97 13.41
N ASN A 192 18.54 23.27 12.35
CA ASN A 192 19.02 24.61 12.03
C ASN A 192 18.04 25.45 11.19
N ASP A 193 16.95 24.86 10.67
CA ASP A 193 15.90 25.59 9.94
C ASP A 193 14.89 26.24 10.90
N TYR A 194 15.38 27.07 11.82
CA TYR A 194 14.54 27.97 12.62
C TYR A 194 13.95 29.06 11.72
N GLY A 195 12.94 28.70 10.94
CA GLY A 195 12.06 29.65 10.25
C GLY A 195 11.14 30.40 11.20
N ILE A 196 10.50 31.45 10.69
CA ILE A 196 9.54 32.29 11.42
C ILE A 196 8.35 31.42 11.87
N ILE A 197 8.00 31.48 13.17
CA ILE A 197 6.88 30.73 13.75
C ILE A 197 5.56 31.24 13.14
N PRO A 198 4.71 30.37 12.55
CA PRO A 198 3.46 30.78 11.96
C PRO A 198 2.47 31.31 13.00
N ARG A 199 1.82 32.43 12.69
CA ARG A 199 0.75 32.99 13.51
C ARG A 199 -0.60 32.50 13.02
N ILE A 200 -1.12 31.46 13.66
CA ILE A 200 -2.43 30.89 13.30
C ILE A 200 -3.52 31.48 14.20
N VAL A 201 -4.56 32.04 13.58
CA VAL A 201 -5.80 32.42 14.28
C VAL A 201 -6.82 31.29 14.10
N PHE A 202 -7.05 30.51 15.15
CA PHE A 202 -7.96 29.37 15.11
C PHE A 202 -9.43 29.81 15.09
N PRO A 203 -10.26 29.30 14.14
CA PRO A 203 -11.69 29.53 14.11
C PRO A 203 -12.42 29.07 15.39
N PRO A 204 -13.48 29.78 15.83
CA PRO A 204 -14.15 29.52 17.10
C PRO A 204 -14.98 28.22 17.13
N ASN A 205 -15.31 27.64 15.97
CA ASN A 205 -16.17 26.45 15.84
C ASN A 205 -15.40 25.14 15.60
N LEU A 206 -14.06 25.18 15.67
CA LEU A 206 -13.22 24.00 15.46
C LEU A 206 -13.55 22.89 16.47
N GLN A 207 -13.69 21.67 15.96
CA GLN A 207 -13.94 20.45 16.74
C GLN A 207 -12.74 19.50 16.71
N THR A 208 -11.94 19.55 15.65
CA THR A 208 -10.77 18.67 15.47
C THR A 208 -9.57 19.49 15.04
N VAL A 209 -8.44 19.30 15.74
CA VAL A 209 -7.12 19.79 15.32
C VAL A 209 -6.13 18.63 15.32
N ASP A 210 -5.46 18.40 14.20
CA ASP A 210 -4.30 17.50 14.08
C ASP A 210 -3.10 18.30 13.59
N SER A 211 -2.14 18.57 14.46
CA SER A 211 -0.98 19.39 14.14
C SER A 211 0.31 18.60 14.32
N ARG A 212 1.01 18.35 13.22
CA ARG A 212 2.29 17.63 13.16
C ARG A 212 3.38 18.50 12.57
N ILE A 213 3.49 19.73 13.06
CA ILE A 213 4.44 20.72 12.55
C ILE A 213 5.68 20.77 13.46
N PRO A 214 6.88 20.35 13.00
CA PRO A 214 8.05 20.17 13.86
C PRO A 214 8.62 21.41 14.52
N TRP A 215 8.41 22.59 13.91
CA TRP A 215 9.05 23.84 14.33
C TRP A 215 8.12 24.79 15.09
N VAL A 216 6.88 24.37 15.39
CA VAL A 216 5.90 25.24 16.05
C VAL A 216 5.97 25.09 17.56
N SER A 217 6.09 26.22 18.26
CA SER A 217 6.13 26.25 19.71
C SER A 217 4.75 26.35 20.35
N MET A 218 4.65 25.93 21.62
CA MET A 218 3.41 25.94 22.41
C MET A 218 2.61 27.26 22.39
N PRO A 219 3.23 28.47 22.42
CA PRO A 219 2.52 29.74 22.30
C PRO A 219 1.60 29.86 21.08
N THR A 220 1.92 29.18 19.98
CA THR A 220 1.10 29.19 18.75
C THR A 220 -0.30 28.63 19.01
N TYR A 221 -0.42 27.67 19.93
CA TYR A 221 -1.68 27.02 20.26
C TYR A 221 -2.52 27.77 21.31
N THR A 222 -2.10 28.96 21.75
CA THR A 222 -2.82 29.75 22.78
C THR A 222 -4.24 30.17 22.39
N GLY A 223 -4.55 30.19 21.10
CA GLY A 223 -5.87 30.54 20.57
C GLY A 223 -6.80 29.36 20.26
N LEU A 224 -6.44 28.11 20.58
CA LEU A 224 -7.31 26.96 20.32
C LEU A 224 -8.66 27.11 21.05
N PRO A 225 -9.81 26.85 20.39
CA PRO A 225 -11.12 27.08 20.97
C PRO A 225 -11.53 25.96 21.94
N SER A 226 -12.43 26.30 22.86
CA SER A 226 -12.98 25.36 23.85
C SER A 226 -13.92 24.31 23.26
N THR A 227 -14.38 24.48 22.01
CA THR A 227 -15.28 23.56 21.28
C THR A 227 -14.60 22.28 20.79
N LEU A 228 -13.28 22.17 20.96
CA LEU A 228 -12.51 21.02 20.50
C LEU A 228 -12.97 19.73 21.19
N LYS A 229 -13.14 18.70 20.36
CA LYS A 229 -13.45 17.32 20.74
C LYS A 229 -12.26 16.40 20.51
N ILE A 230 -11.42 16.70 19.53
CA ILE A 230 -10.23 15.91 19.15
C ILE A 230 -9.05 16.85 19.02
N LEU A 231 -7.97 16.55 19.73
CA LEU A 231 -6.71 17.29 19.65
C LEU A 231 -5.56 16.31 19.51
N MET A 232 -4.80 16.46 18.44
CA MET A 232 -3.58 15.70 18.17
C MET A 232 -2.45 16.70 17.97
N LEU A 233 -1.41 16.58 18.79
CA LEU A 233 -0.24 17.43 18.74
C LEU A 233 1.01 16.57 18.63
N GLU A 234 1.82 16.83 17.61
CA GLU A 234 3.07 16.13 17.35
C GLU A 234 4.20 17.15 17.13
N ASN A 235 5.37 16.87 17.72
CA ASN A 235 6.59 17.67 17.58
C ASN A 235 6.48 19.13 18.09
N VAL A 236 5.70 19.41 19.14
CA VAL A 236 5.55 20.78 19.66
C VAL A 236 6.79 21.22 20.46
N LEU A 237 7.46 22.26 19.97
CA LEU A 237 8.60 22.90 20.64
C LEU A 237 8.15 23.67 21.89
N ASP A 238 9.03 23.79 22.89
CA ASP A 238 8.77 24.57 24.11
C ASP A 238 7.45 24.22 24.81
N PHE A 239 7.03 22.96 24.72
CA PHE A 239 5.77 22.51 25.33
C PHE A 239 5.75 22.82 26.83
N SER A 240 4.74 23.60 27.24
CA SER A 240 4.56 24.03 28.62
C SER A 240 3.24 23.49 29.16
N VAL A 241 3.31 22.65 30.19
CA VAL A 241 2.13 22.13 30.89
C VAL A 241 1.24 23.26 31.40
N LYS A 242 1.84 24.34 31.92
CA LYS A 242 1.11 25.53 32.38
C LYS A 242 0.36 26.23 31.25
N ALA A 243 0.97 26.32 30.06
CA ALA A 243 0.30 26.90 28.89
C ALA A 243 -0.82 26.00 28.39
N PHE A 244 -0.58 24.68 28.30
CA PHE A 244 -1.59 23.69 27.91
C PHE A 244 -2.81 23.73 28.82
N ASN A 245 -2.61 23.71 30.14
CA ASN A 245 -3.70 23.77 31.11
C ASN A 245 -4.56 25.04 31.02
N LYS A 246 -3.99 26.15 30.54
CA LYS A 246 -4.73 27.42 30.38
C LYS A 246 -5.70 27.39 29.21
N LEU A 247 -5.48 26.53 28.21
CA LEU A 247 -6.35 26.41 27.03
C LEU A 247 -7.76 25.94 27.41
N ASN A 248 -7.86 25.09 28.45
CA ASN A 248 -9.10 24.59 29.02
C ASN A 248 -10.10 24.05 27.98
N PHE A 249 -10.06 22.74 27.74
CA PHE A 249 -10.91 22.09 26.76
C PHE A 249 -12.06 21.30 27.43
N PRO A 250 -13.23 21.91 27.69
CA PRO A 250 -14.34 21.25 28.37
C PRO A 250 -14.95 20.09 27.57
N ASP A 251 -14.93 20.17 26.24
CA ASP A 251 -15.58 19.22 25.34
C ASP A 251 -14.64 18.15 24.74
N LEU A 252 -13.36 18.15 25.14
CA LEU A 252 -12.35 17.27 24.56
C LEU A 252 -12.58 15.82 24.96
N LYS A 253 -12.66 14.94 23.94
CA LYS A 253 -12.89 13.50 24.07
C LYS A 253 -11.68 12.67 23.67
N TYR A 254 -10.82 13.19 22.80
CA TYR A 254 -9.61 12.50 22.34
C TYR A 254 -8.42 13.45 22.41
N LEU A 255 -7.34 12.99 23.04
CA LEU A 255 -6.07 13.71 23.13
C LEU A 255 -4.93 12.78 22.76
N ARG A 256 -4.15 13.16 21.75
CA ARG A 256 -2.87 12.52 21.42
C ARG A 256 -1.75 13.52 21.51
N LEU A 257 -0.71 13.17 22.24
CA LEU A 257 0.56 13.91 22.29
C LEU A 257 1.65 12.98 21.77
N LYS A 258 2.40 13.45 20.76
CA LYS A 258 3.48 12.67 20.15
C LYS A 258 4.77 13.48 20.05
N ASN A 259 5.90 12.85 20.35
CA ASN A 259 7.24 13.46 20.24
C ASN A 259 7.34 14.83 20.94
N ILE A 260 6.89 14.90 22.20
CA ILE A 260 6.94 16.12 23.01
C ILE A 260 8.13 16.04 23.97
N SER A 261 9.21 16.76 23.66
CA SER A 261 10.52 16.62 24.32
C SER A 261 10.58 17.17 25.76
N ASN A 262 9.83 18.23 26.07
CA ASN A 262 9.90 18.93 27.35
C ASN A 262 9.03 18.34 28.47
N VAL A 263 8.28 17.27 28.20
CA VAL A 263 7.42 16.61 29.19
C VAL A 263 8.14 15.37 29.71
N THR A 264 8.70 15.48 30.92
CA THR A 264 9.47 14.39 31.57
C THR A 264 8.65 13.58 32.56
N GLU A 265 7.48 14.08 32.96
CA GLU A 265 6.52 13.42 33.84
C GLU A 265 5.09 13.90 33.56
N ILE A 266 4.11 13.03 33.83
CA ILE A 266 2.69 13.38 33.88
C ILE A 266 2.25 13.23 35.32
N ASN A 267 1.93 14.34 36.00
CA ASN A 267 1.38 14.33 37.35
C ASN A 267 0.17 15.27 37.47
N ASP A 268 -0.40 15.45 38.66
CA ASP A 268 -1.57 16.31 38.87
C ASP A 268 -1.40 17.77 38.39
N HIS A 269 -0.15 18.23 38.14
CA HIS A 269 0.08 19.51 37.46
C HIS A 269 -0.30 19.49 35.99
N PHE A 270 -0.34 18.33 35.33
CA PHE A 270 -0.88 18.13 33.99
C PHE A 270 -2.38 17.85 34.09
N LYS A 271 -3.22 18.86 33.79
CA LYS A 271 -4.66 18.76 33.96
C LYS A 271 -5.29 18.10 32.74
N LEU A 272 -5.83 16.89 32.93
CA LEU A 272 -6.57 16.19 31.89
C LEU A 272 -7.99 16.75 31.72
N PRO A 273 -8.50 16.90 30.48
CA PRO A 273 -9.88 17.30 30.22
C PRO A 273 -10.92 16.36 30.83
N LEU A 274 -12.01 16.92 31.36
CA LEU A 274 -13.01 16.17 32.14
C LEU A 274 -13.82 15.15 31.31
N LEU A 275 -14.10 15.45 30.03
CA LEU A 275 -14.86 14.58 29.13
C LEU A 275 -13.98 13.66 28.28
N LEU A 276 -12.68 13.57 28.60
CA LEU A 276 -11.72 12.78 27.86
C LEU A 276 -12.10 11.30 27.91
N LYS A 277 -12.15 10.67 26.73
CA LYS A 277 -12.43 9.24 26.54
C LYS A 277 -11.19 8.46 26.16
N ILE A 278 -10.27 9.06 25.40
CA ILE A 278 -9.04 8.40 24.96
C ILE A 278 -7.88 9.37 25.16
N LEU A 279 -6.80 8.85 25.77
CA LEU A 279 -5.53 9.54 25.92
C LEU A 279 -4.42 8.69 25.31
N GLU A 280 -3.65 9.29 24.40
CA GLU A 280 -2.48 8.67 23.78
C GLU A 280 -1.23 9.53 23.99
N LEU A 281 -0.18 8.91 24.52
CA LEU A 281 1.12 9.53 24.77
C LEU A 281 2.19 8.71 24.04
N GLU A 282 2.76 9.23 22.96
CA GLU A 282 3.66 8.48 22.09
C GLU A 282 5.02 9.17 21.92
N SER A 283 6.13 8.46 22.13
CA SER A 283 7.48 9.03 21.93
C SER A 283 7.76 10.26 22.81
N LEU A 284 7.20 10.31 24.03
CA LEU A 284 7.52 11.34 25.01
C LEU A 284 8.68 10.87 25.90
N ASN A 285 9.46 11.80 26.45
CA ASN A 285 10.52 11.48 27.41
C ASN A 285 9.98 11.32 28.85
N ILE A 286 8.74 10.80 29.01
CA ILE A 286 8.11 10.64 30.32
C ILE A 286 8.67 9.42 31.05
N THR A 287 9.15 9.66 32.28
CA THR A 287 9.65 8.59 33.15
C THR A 287 8.64 8.19 34.23
N ASN A 288 7.73 9.09 34.60
CA ASN A 288 6.70 8.88 35.62
C ASN A 288 5.31 9.31 35.11
N PHE A 289 4.29 8.52 35.40
CA PHE A 289 2.87 8.89 35.28
C PHE A 289 2.20 8.71 36.64
N GLU A 290 1.80 9.80 37.30
CA GLU A 290 1.26 9.80 38.66
C GLU A 290 0.05 10.75 38.78
N GLN A 291 -1.16 10.23 38.66
CA GLN A 291 -2.40 11.02 38.76
C GLN A 291 -3.24 10.57 39.94
N GLN A 292 -3.75 11.48 40.77
CA GLN A 292 -4.71 11.09 41.81
C GLN A 292 -5.99 10.51 41.18
N THR A 293 -6.50 11.18 40.15
CA THR A 293 -7.74 10.76 39.47
C THR A 293 -7.62 10.95 37.96
N LEU A 294 -8.15 10.01 37.19
CA LEU A 294 -8.34 10.17 35.75
C LEU A 294 -9.77 10.66 35.44
N PRO A 295 -10.02 11.23 34.24
CA PRO A 295 -11.35 11.65 33.82
C PRO A 295 -12.38 10.51 33.91
N LEU A 296 -13.55 10.78 34.49
CA LEU A 296 -14.58 9.76 34.79
C LEU A 296 -15.13 9.03 33.56
N GLY A 297 -14.97 9.62 32.37
CA GLY A 297 -15.39 9.03 31.10
C GLY A 297 -14.26 8.35 30.32
N LEU A 298 -13.04 8.27 30.85
CA LEU A 298 -11.88 7.71 30.16
C LEU A 298 -12.06 6.21 29.92
N GLN A 299 -11.95 5.78 28.66
CA GLN A 299 -12.17 4.42 28.19
C GLN A 299 -10.86 3.73 27.79
N GLY A 300 -9.91 4.48 27.22
CA GLY A 300 -8.61 3.97 26.79
C GLY A 300 -7.46 4.90 27.17
N LEU A 301 -6.34 4.30 27.60
CA LEU A 301 -5.09 4.98 27.86
C LEU A 301 -3.95 4.24 27.16
N SER A 302 -3.24 4.93 26.28
CA SER A 302 -2.08 4.40 25.57
C SER A 302 -0.84 5.20 25.88
N ILE A 303 0.24 4.51 26.25
CA ILE A 303 1.57 5.08 26.42
C ILE A 303 2.52 4.22 25.60
N SER A 304 3.12 4.80 24.56
CA SER A 304 3.96 4.07 23.61
C SER A 304 5.31 4.76 23.37
N ASN A 305 6.39 3.99 23.26
CA ASN A 305 7.74 4.50 23.00
C ASN A 305 8.17 5.58 24.02
N CYS A 306 7.84 5.38 25.30
CA CYS A 306 8.17 6.30 26.39
C CYS A 306 9.06 5.56 27.41
N PRO A 307 10.12 6.19 27.98
CA PRO A 307 10.97 5.56 28.99
C PRO A 307 10.30 5.53 30.38
N LEU A 308 9.02 5.14 30.42
CA LEU A 308 8.15 5.11 31.58
C LEU A 308 8.62 4.03 32.56
N ARG A 309 8.99 4.42 33.78
CA ARG A 309 9.47 3.53 34.84
C ARG A 309 8.50 3.41 36.01
N LYS A 310 7.56 4.35 36.14
CA LYS A 310 6.60 4.42 37.24
C LYS A 310 5.22 4.82 36.72
N PHE A 311 4.19 4.08 37.15
CA PHE A 311 2.81 4.32 36.72
C PHE A 311 1.85 4.14 37.92
N ARG A 312 1.29 5.25 38.41
CA ARG A 312 0.41 5.26 39.58
C ARG A 312 -0.83 6.09 39.33
N VAL A 313 -1.97 5.50 39.66
CA VAL A 313 -3.26 6.18 39.70
C VAL A 313 -3.97 5.73 40.97
N ASP A 314 -4.37 6.68 41.82
CA ASP A 314 -4.98 6.33 43.12
C ASP A 314 -6.35 5.70 42.93
N THR A 315 -7.13 6.19 41.97
CA THR A 315 -8.45 5.62 41.62
C THR A 315 -8.70 5.70 40.12
N PHE A 316 -8.81 4.54 39.47
CA PHE A 316 -9.23 4.45 38.08
C PHE A 316 -10.75 4.61 37.95
N PRO A 317 -11.24 5.23 36.86
CA PRO A 317 -12.66 5.32 36.58
C PRO A 317 -13.20 3.97 36.10
N ASP A 318 -14.44 3.64 36.50
CA ASP A 318 -15.13 2.41 36.06
C ASP A 318 -15.38 2.35 34.54
N SER A 319 -15.20 3.46 33.83
CA SER A 319 -15.28 3.50 32.37
C SER A 319 -14.04 2.95 31.68
N LEU A 320 -12.88 2.84 32.35
CA LEU A 320 -11.62 2.44 31.73
C LEU A 320 -11.68 0.96 31.33
N LYS A 321 -11.51 0.68 30.05
CA LYS A 321 -11.56 -0.66 29.46
C LYS A 321 -10.21 -1.16 28.99
N GLU A 322 -9.32 -0.27 28.59
CA GLU A 322 -8.08 -0.60 27.90
C GLU A 322 -6.89 0.21 28.43
N LEU A 323 -5.78 -0.47 28.68
CA LEU A 323 -4.48 0.13 28.98
C LEU A 323 -3.41 -0.48 28.07
N ASN A 324 -2.74 0.36 27.29
CA ASN A 324 -1.69 -0.04 26.36
C ASN A 324 -0.36 0.59 26.80
N LEU A 325 0.61 -0.26 27.12
CA LEU A 325 1.98 0.09 27.47
C LEU A 325 2.91 -0.57 26.46
N VAL A 326 3.33 0.18 25.44
CA VAL A 326 4.08 -0.37 24.29
C VAL A 326 5.47 0.25 24.26
N GLU A 327 6.53 -0.54 24.15
CA GLU A 327 7.90 -0.01 24.10
C GLU A 327 8.18 0.94 25.28
N THR A 328 7.93 0.45 26.49
CA THR A 328 8.17 1.19 27.74
C THR A 328 9.17 0.47 28.63
N ASP A 329 9.76 1.22 29.57
CA ASP A 329 10.70 0.72 30.57
C ASP A 329 10.00 0.29 31.89
N ILE A 330 8.69 0.04 31.85
CA ILE A 330 7.91 -0.18 33.08
C ILE A 330 8.24 -1.56 33.67
N PRO A 331 8.66 -1.64 34.95
CA PRO A 331 8.97 -2.93 35.56
C PRO A 331 7.69 -3.69 35.91
N SER A 332 7.76 -5.02 35.89
CA SER A 332 6.64 -5.90 36.25
C SER A 332 6.11 -5.66 37.66
N SER A 333 6.95 -5.21 38.60
CA SER A 333 6.56 -4.86 39.97
C SER A 333 5.65 -3.63 40.04
N GLU A 334 5.88 -2.62 39.17
CA GLU A 334 5.00 -1.45 39.09
C GLU A 334 3.65 -1.81 38.46
N ILE A 335 3.62 -2.75 37.51
CA ILE A 335 2.33 -3.26 36.98
C ILE A 335 1.55 -4.01 38.06
N GLY A 336 2.23 -4.83 38.86
CA GLY A 336 1.59 -5.68 39.88
C GLY A 336 0.88 -4.94 41.00
N ILE A 337 1.25 -3.68 41.26
CA ILE A 337 0.60 -2.83 42.26
C ILE A 337 -0.60 -2.03 41.71
N ILE A 338 -0.85 -2.06 40.40
CA ILE A 338 -1.98 -1.35 39.78
C ILE A 338 -3.30 -1.98 40.21
N LYS A 339 -4.21 -1.17 40.74
CA LYS A 339 -5.57 -1.58 41.10
C LYS A 339 -6.54 -1.27 39.96
N PHE A 340 -6.66 -2.18 39.01
CA PHE A 340 -7.58 -2.03 37.87
C PHE A 340 -9.06 -2.01 38.32
N PRO A 341 -9.93 -1.27 37.61
CA PRO A 341 -11.36 -1.29 37.91
C PRO A 341 -11.99 -2.65 37.54
N PRO A 342 -13.08 -3.08 38.20
CA PRO A 342 -13.72 -4.39 37.95
C PRO A 342 -14.31 -4.56 36.54
N SER A 343 -14.37 -3.48 35.78
CA SER A 343 -14.94 -3.43 34.44
C SER A 343 -13.86 -3.50 33.34
N PHE A 344 -12.58 -3.57 33.72
CA PHE A 344 -11.43 -3.51 32.83
C PHE A 344 -11.29 -4.78 31.96
N VAL A 345 -11.00 -4.61 30.66
CA VAL A 345 -11.16 -5.67 29.65
C VAL A 345 -9.85 -6.05 28.96
N SER A 346 -8.98 -5.09 28.65
CA SER A 346 -7.80 -5.32 27.83
C SER A 346 -6.54 -4.69 28.41
N LEU A 347 -5.48 -5.50 28.53
CA LEU A 347 -4.15 -5.07 28.90
C LEU A 347 -3.15 -5.45 27.81
N LEU A 348 -2.53 -4.45 27.21
CA LEU A 348 -1.39 -4.60 26.32
C LEU A 348 -0.14 -4.11 27.04
N VAL A 349 0.84 -4.99 27.20
CA VAL A 349 2.18 -4.63 27.67
C VAL A 349 3.15 -5.29 26.72
N THR A 350 3.66 -4.59 25.72
CA THR A 350 4.42 -5.21 24.62
C THR A 350 5.73 -4.50 24.35
N HIS A 351 6.74 -5.23 23.88
CA HIS A 351 8.08 -4.66 23.63
C HIS A 351 8.69 -3.98 24.87
N THR A 352 8.33 -4.45 26.06
CA THR A 352 8.86 -3.98 27.35
C THR A 352 9.84 -5.00 27.94
N ARG A 353 10.57 -4.60 28.97
CA ARG A 353 11.51 -5.47 29.70
C ARG A 353 10.89 -5.94 31.00
N LEU A 354 10.07 -6.99 30.93
CA LEU A 354 9.43 -7.58 32.12
C LEU A 354 10.38 -8.56 32.82
N ALA A 355 10.56 -8.42 34.13
CA ALA A 355 11.40 -9.33 34.91
C ALA A 355 10.66 -10.59 35.40
N SER A 356 9.31 -10.52 35.49
CA SER A 356 8.44 -11.56 36.03
C SER A 356 7.01 -11.45 35.47
N LEU A 357 6.27 -12.56 35.48
CA LEU A 357 4.82 -12.65 35.24
C LEU A 357 3.98 -12.60 36.53
N ASP A 358 4.59 -12.45 37.72
CA ASP A 358 3.86 -12.53 39.00
C ASP A 358 2.69 -11.53 39.11
N PHE A 359 2.78 -10.38 38.43
CA PHE A 359 1.70 -9.38 38.36
C PHE A 359 0.42 -9.92 37.71
N VAL A 360 0.48 -10.99 36.91
CA VAL A 360 -0.69 -11.58 36.27
C VAL A 360 -1.70 -12.06 37.33
N ASN A 361 -1.21 -12.52 38.49
CA ASN A 361 -2.05 -12.99 39.59
C ASN A 361 -2.88 -11.86 40.24
N SER A 362 -2.53 -10.59 40.04
CA SER A 362 -3.28 -9.43 40.55
C SER A 362 -4.22 -8.80 39.53
N LEU A 363 -4.27 -9.29 38.29
CA LEU A 363 -5.15 -8.78 37.25
C LEU A 363 -6.63 -9.07 37.55
N PRO A 364 -7.56 -8.19 37.15
CA PRO A 364 -8.97 -8.34 37.46
C PRO A 364 -9.59 -9.51 36.70
N GLY A 365 -10.53 -10.22 37.34
CA GLY A 365 -11.24 -11.34 36.72
C GLY A 365 -12.08 -10.99 35.49
N SER A 366 -12.35 -9.71 35.24
CA SER A 366 -13.04 -9.19 34.05
C SER A 366 -12.18 -9.13 32.79
N LEU A 367 -10.86 -9.31 32.92
CA LEU A 367 -9.93 -9.18 31.80
C LEU A 367 -10.22 -10.25 30.74
N GLU A 368 -10.43 -9.83 29.50
CA GLU A 368 -10.70 -10.72 28.35
C GLU A 368 -9.48 -10.84 27.43
N ILE A 369 -8.62 -9.82 27.37
CA ILE A 369 -7.44 -9.78 26.49
C ILE A 369 -6.20 -9.42 27.30
N LEU A 370 -5.19 -10.27 27.21
CA LEU A 370 -3.85 -10.02 27.75
C LEU A 370 -2.83 -10.25 26.65
N ASN A 371 -2.19 -9.16 26.22
CA ASN A 371 -1.16 -9.21 25.20
C ASN A 371 0.19 -8.79 25.78
N LEU A 372 1.07 -9.78 25.88
CA LEU A 372 2.42 -9.64 26.40
C LEU A 372 3.47 -9.94 25.32
N ARG A 373 3.14 -9.77 24.03
CA ARG A 373 4.07 -10.12 22.95
C ARG A 373 5.37 -9.31 22.97
N SER A 374 6.43 -9.91 22.46
CA SER A 374 7.74 -9.28 22.25
C SER A 374 8.37 -8.68 23.52
N ASN A 375 7.99 -9.17 24.71
CA ASN A 375 8.65 -8.78 25.95
C ASN A 375 9.90 -9.62 26.20
N SER A 376 10.97 -8.97 26.64
CA SER A 376 12.20 -9.68 26.98
C SER A 376 12.24 -10.01 28.48
N PHE A 377 12.16 -11.30 28.83
CA PHE A 377 12.25 -11.78 30.21
C PHE A 377 13.70 -11.96 30.67
N VAL A 378 14.42 -10.85 30.85
CA VAL A 378 15.83 -10.85 31.27
C VAL A 378 15.94 -10.66 32.78
N ARG A 379 16.78 -11.48 33.42
CA ARG A 379 17.20 -11.25 34.81
C ARG A 379 18.13 -10.03 34.81
N LEU A 380 17.68 -8.89 35.33
CA LEU A 380 18.53 -7.70 35.43
C LEU A 380 19.68 -7.98 36.40
N ASN A 381 20.93 -7.82 35.92
CA ASN A 381 22.11 -7.93 36.78
C ASN A 381 22.05 -6.82 37.84
N GLY A 382 21.93 -7.19 39.11
CA GLY A 382 21.85 -6.26 40.25
C GLY A 382 20.47 -6.17 40.91
N GLU A 383 19.42 -6.76 40.32
CA GLU A 383 18.23 -7.11 41.10
C GLU A 383 18.58 -8.33 41.96
N ALA A 384 18.26 -8.27 43.25
CA ALA A 384 18.34 -9.45 44.10
C ALA A 384 17.62 -10.60 43.40
N ALA A 385 18.16 -11.82 43.47
CA ALA A 385 17.41 -12.99 43.04
C ALA A 385 16.04 -12.91 43.72
N ASP A 386 14.99 -12.63 42.95
CA ASP A 386 13.66 -12.47 43.49
C ASP A 386 13.28 -13.81 44.10
N SER A 387 13.49 -13.93 45.42
CA SER A 387 13.48 -15.18 46.16
C SER A 387 12.06 -15.66 46.43
N THR A 388 11.07 -15.01 45.82
CA THR A 388 9.64 -15.21 46.03
C THR A 388 8.83 -15.22 44.73
N ARG A 389 9.40 -15.72 43.62
CA ARG A 389 8.61 -15.98 42.41
C ARG A 389 7.48 -16.96 42.70
N SER A 390 6.29 -16.66 42.18
CA SER A 390 5.15 -17.57 42.32
C SER A 390 5.47 -18.86 41.60
N HIS A 391 5.23 -19.99 42.27
CA HIS A 391 5.38 -21.31 41.65
C HIS A 391 4.30 -21.58 40.58
N GLN A 392 3.23 -20.78 40.56
CA GLN A 392 2.16 -20.85 39.57
C GLN A 392 1.69 -19.43 39.20
N ILE A 393 1.45 -19.22 37.91
CA ILE A 393 0.84 -18.03 37.33
C ILE A 393 -0.58 -18.38 36.91
N LYS A 394 -1.56 -17.82 37.61
CA LYS A 394 -2.99 -18.01 37.34
C LYS A 394 -3.52 -16.82 36.55
N PHE A 395 -3.92 -17.08 35.32
CA PHE A 395 -4.51 -16.06 34.47
C PHE A 395 -5.98 -15.77 34.87
N PRO A 396 -6.51 -14.57 34.59
CA PRO A 396 -7.88 -14.19 34.95
C PRO A 396 -8.96 -15.13 34.39
N GLU A 397 -9.99 -15.42 35.18
CA GLU A 397 -11.02 -16.43 34.86
C GLU A 397 -11.80 -16.17 33.57
N ASN A 398 -11.99 -14.91 33.14
CA ASN A 398 -12.70 -14.56 31.89
C ASN A 398 -11.76 -14.31 30.70
N LEU A 399 -10.46 -14.58 30.84
CA LEU A 399 -9.49 -14.32 29.77
C LEU A 399 -9.79 -15.18 28.55
N GLN A 400 -10.07 -14.53 27.42
CA GLN A 400 -10.36 -15.19 26.14
C GLN A 400 -9.12 -15.25 25.26
N ASN A 401 -8.29 -14.20 25.25
CA ASN A 401 -7.17 -14.06 24.33
C ASN A 401 -5.87 -13.82 25.11
N LEU A 402 -4.91 -14.72 24.94
CA LEU A 402 -3.59 -14.65 25.54
C LEU A 402 -2.51 -14.67 24.47
N TYR A 403 -1.79 -13.56 24.32
CA TYR A 403 -0.68 -13.45 23.39
C TYR A 403 0.65 -13.36 24.14
N LEU A 404 1.45 -14.41 24.01
CA LEU A 404 2.79 -14.51 24.59
C LEU A 404 3.85 -14.66 23.49
N GLU A 405 3.52 -14.39 22.22
CA GLU A 405 4.47 -14.52 21.10
C GLU A 405 5.75 -13.69 21.34
N ASP A 406 6.91 -14.22 20.96
CA ASP A 406 8.18 -13.47 21.01
C ASP A 406 8.60 -12.96 22.41
N THR A 407 7.99 -13.46 23.47
CA THR A 407 8.48 -13.37 24.86
C THR A 407 9.76 -14.18 25.14
N GLU A 408 10.91 -13.80 24.60
CA GLU A 408 12.15 -14.56 24.80
C GLU A 408 12.44 -14.78 26.29
N HIS A 409 13.07 -15.92 26.62
CA HIS A 409 13.43 -16.31 27.99
C HIS A 409 12.27 -16.60 28.96
N LEU A 410 10.99 -16.45 28.56
CA LEU A 410 9.86 -16.78 29.44
C LEU A 410 9.99 -18.19 30.03
N PHE A 411 10.20 -19.20 29.17
CA PHE A 411 10.36 -20.59 29.62
C PHE A 411 11.73 -20.93 30.22
N THR A 412 12.62 -19.93 30.37
CA THR A 412 13.81 -20.08 31.23
C THR A 412 13.50 -19.71 32.68
N LEU A 413 12.43 -18.94 32.92
CA LEU A 413 12.02 -18.49 34.25
C LEU A 413 10.84 -19.31 34.79
N TYR A 414 9.95 -19.78 33.91
CA TYR A 414 8.76 -20.56 34.24
C TYR A 414 8.77 -21.87 33.46
N SER A 415 8.38 -22.96 34.09
CA SER A 415 8.03 -24.17 33.35
C SER A 415 6.69 -23.95 32.64
N PRO A 416 6.43 -24.55 31.47
CA PRO A 416 5.12 -24.44 30.82
C PRO A 416 3.93 -24.83 31.72
N GLY A 417 4.13 -25.77 32.65
CA GLY A 417 3.11 -26.19 33.62
C GLY A 417 2.87 -25.23 34.79
N ASP A 418 3.71 -24.22 34.96
CA ASP A 418 3.49 -23.15 35.95
C ASP A 418 2.41 -22.18 35.48
N LEU A 419 2.10 -22.16 34.17
CA LEU A 419 1.07 -21.33 33.56
C LEU A 419 -0.30 -22.01 33.63
N VAL A 420 -1.18 -21.53 34.51
CA VAL A 420 -2.53 -22.06 34.69
C VAL A 420 -3.51 -21.23 33.86
N PHE A 421 -3.88 -21.78 32.70
CA PHE A 421 -4.82 -21.16 31.78
C PHE A 421 -6.29 -21.31 32.26
N PRO A 422 -7.14 -20.29 32.07
CA PRO A 422 -8.53 -20.34 32.50
C PRO A 422 -9.37 -21.12 31.48
N PRO A 423 -10.50 -21.72 31.89
CA PRO A 423 -11.35 -22.52 31.01
C PRO A 423 -12.03 -21.71 29.88
N SER A 424 -12.12 -20.39 30.03
CA SER A 424 -12.70 -19.45 29.07
C SER A 424 -11.79 -19.12 27.88
N LEU A 425 -10.50 -19.48 27.96
CA LEU A 425 -9.51 -19.13 26.95
C LEU A 425 -9.85 -19.73 25.59
N ARG A 426 -9.89 -18.88 24.56
CA ARG A 426 -10.23 -19.20 23.17
C ARG A 426 -9.01 -19.13 22.26
N ASP A 427 -8.16 -18.14 22.45
CA ASP A 427 -6.98 -17.92 21.63
C ASP A 427 -5.71 -17.92 22.48
N LEU A 428 -4.80 -18.85 22.19
CA LEU A 428 -3.51 -18.96 22.87
C LEU A 428 -2.37 -18.89 21.84
N ASN A 429 -1.58 -17.82 21.91
CA ASN A 429 -0.39 -17.65 21.07
C ASN A 429 0.90 -17.82 21.89
N LEU A 430 1.56 -18.95 21.66
CA LEU A 430 2.87 -19.35 22.20
C LEU A 430 3.90 -19.47 21.07
N GLY A 431 3.81 -18.62 20.04
CA GLY A 431 4.78 -18.56 18.94
C GLY A 431 6.13 -17.98 19.39
N SER A 432 7.23 -18.38 18.73
CA SER A 432 8.57 -17.82 18.98
C SER A 432 9.04 -17.92 20.44
N LYS A 433 8.76 -19.06 21.11
CA LYS A 433 9.13 -19.30 22.53
C LYS A 433 10.42 -20.10 22.71
N LYS A 434 11.05 -20.54 21.62
CA LYS A 434 12.22 -21.44 21.62
C LYS A 434 11.94 -22.77 22.36
N MET A 435 10.68 -23.21 22.39
CA MET A 435 10.30 -24.48 23.03
C MET A 435 10.85 -25.66 22.23
N ASP A 436 11.52 -26.59 22.91
CA ASP A 436 11.98 -27.86 22.32
C ASP A 436 10.95 -29.00 22.51
N SER A 437 10.03 -28.86 23.46
CA SER A 437 8.99 -29.83 23.80
C SER A 437 7.69 -29.14 24.22
N VAL A 438 6.56 -29.83 24.04
CA VAL A 438 5.21 -29.47 24.53
C VAL A 438 4.90 -30.04 25.92
N GLU A 439 5.87 -30.74 26.54
CA GLU A 439 5.74 -31.24 27.90
C GLU A 439 5.47 -30.08 28.88
N GLY A 440 4.54 -30.28 29.80
CA GLY A 440 4.13 -29.26 30.77
C GLY A 440 2.96 -28.38 30.33
N LEU A 441 2.61 -28.27 29.03
CA LEU A 441 1.45 -27.47 28.57
C LEU A 441 0.06 -28.09 28.92
N LYS A 442 -0.04 -28.92 29.97
CA LYS A 442 -1.19 -29.82 30.17
C LYS A 442 -2.01 -29.50 31.44
N PRO A 443 -3.36 -29.54 31.34
CA PRO A 443 -4.20 -29.62 30.14
C PRO A 443 -4.46 -28.23 29.50
N LEU A 444 -4.60 -28.19 28.17
CA LEU A 444 -5.07 -27.00 27.47
C LEU A 444 -6.56 -26.72 27.79
N PRO A 445 -7.01 -25.45 27.77
CA PRO A 445 -8.40 -25.09 28.05
C PRO A 445 -9.41 -25.76 27.11
N PRO A 446 -10.56 -26.24 27.62
CA PRO A 446 -11.55 -26.95 26.82
C PRO A 446 -12.24 -26.07 25.76
N ALA A 447 -12.33 -24.76 25.99
CA ALA A 447 -12.94 -23.80 25.07
C ALA A 447 -11.97 -23.26 24.00
N LEU A 448 -10.70 -23.72 24.01
CA LEU A 448 -9.67 -23.20 23.11
C LEU A 448 -10.04 -23.46 21.65
N ASN A 449 -10.13 -22.38 20.88
CA ASN A 449 -10.47 -22.36 19.46
C ASN A 449 -9.21 -22.27 18.58
N SER A 450 -8.21 -21.50 19.01
CA SER A 450 -6.95 -21.30 18.29
C SER A 450 -5.74 -21.55 19.17
N LEU A 451 -4.82 -22.36 18.66
CA LEU A 451 -3.51 -22.61 19.27
C LEU A 451 -2.41 -22.31 18.26
N ASN A 452 -1.55 -21.36 18.60
CA ASN A 452 -0.38 -21.02 17.81
C ASN A 452 0.91 -21.38 18.57
N LEU A 453 1.69 -22.30 18.01
CA LEU A 453 3.00 -22.75 18.50
C LEU A 453 4.10 -22.57 17.42
N ARG A 454 3.89 -21.65 16.48
CA ARG A 454 4.81 -21.42 15.36
C ARG A 454 6.20 -20.94 15.82
N TYR A 455 7.23 -21.08 14.98
CA TYR A 455 8.58 -20.55 15.25
C TYR A 455 9.17 -21.04 16.59
N ASN A 456 8.86 -22.27 16.99
CA ASN A 456 9.51 -22.94 18.11
C ASN A 456 10.57 -23.93 17.59
N ASN A 457 11.20 -24.70 18.48
CA ASN A 457 12.19 -25.70 18.15
C ASN A 457 11.63 -27.13 18.28
N LEU A 458 10.30 -27.30 18.26
CA LEU A 458 9.64 -28.57 18.55
C LEU A 458 10.09 -29.64 17.56
N VAL A 459 10.61 -30.75 18.08
CA VAL A 459 10.98 -31.95 17.30
C VAL A 459 9.86 -32.98 17.32
N SER A 460 9.05 -32.96 18.39
CA SER A 460 7.86 -33.80 18.58
C SER A 460 6.77 -33.01 19.30
N VAL A 461 5.52 -33.42 19.08
CA VAL A 461 4.32 -32.95 19.80
C VAL A 461 3.71 -34.07 20.64
N GLU A 462 4.48 -35.12 20.94
CA GLU A 462 4.03 -36.26 21.73
C GLU A 462 3.45 -35.80 23.09
N GLY A 463 2.26 -36.31 23.39
CA GLY A 463 1.54 -35.98 24.61
C GLY A 463 0.81 -34.64 24.61
N LEU A 464 0.89 -33.82 23.55
CA LEU A 464 -0.01 -32.67 23.38
C LEU A 464 -1.45 -33.17 23.26
N ARG A 465 -2.33 -32.71 24.15
CA ARG A 465 -3.76 -33.04 24.13
C ARG A 465 -4.54 -31.83 23.63
N LEU A 466 -5.04 -31.92 22.41
CA LEU A 466 -5.82 -30.84 21.80
C LEU A 466 -7.28 -30.90 22.28
N PRO A 467 -7.90 -29.75 22.58
CA PRO A 467 -9.30 -29.71 22.98
C PRO A 467 -10.23 -29.97 21.77
N PRO A 468 -11.41 -30.59 21.96
CA PRO A 468 -12.33 -30.91 20.88
C PRO A 468 -12.87 -29.70 20.11
N ALA A 469 -12.86 -28.51 20.71
CA ALA A 469 -13.34 -27.26 20.12
C ALA A 469 -12.30 -26.54 19.25
N LEU A 470 -11.07 -27.05 19.15
CA LEU A 470 -10.00 -26.39 18.42
C LEU A 470 -10.30 -26.37 16.91
N ASN A 471 -10.34 -25.16 16.34
CA ASN A 471 -10.58 -24.90 14.92
C ASN A 471 -9.28 -24.56 14.17
N HIS A 472 -8.33 -23.89 14.84
CA HIS A 472 -7.09 -23.43 14.23
C HIS A 472 -5.88 -23.97 15.00
N LEU A 473 -4.98 -24.63 14.28
CA LEU A 473 -3.71 -25.11 14.82
C LEU A 473 -2.56 -24.68 13.92
N ASP A 474 -1.63 -23.90 14.48
CA ASP A 474 -0.39 -23.52 13.81
C ASP A 474 0.83 -24.13 14.52
N LEU A 475 1.50 -25.06 13.83
CA LEU A 475 2.75 -25.70 14.23
C LEU A 475 3.88 -25.36 13.23
N SER A 476 3.72 -24.34 12.40
CA SER A 476 4.68 -24.00 11.35
C SER A 476 6.02 -23.51 11.90
N PHE A 477 7.07 -23.56 11.08
CA PHE A 477 8.43 -23.14 11.46
C PHE A 477 8.93 -23.84 12.73
N ASN A 478 8.74 -25.16 12.79
CA ASN A 478 9.28 -26.03 13.84
C ASN A 478 10.26 -27.05 13.21
N ARG A 479 10.60 -28.11 13.94
CA ARG A 479 11.51 -29.18 13.47
C ARG A 479 10.82 -30.54 13.49
N LEU A 480 9.49 -30.56 13.38
CA LEU A 480 8.67 -31.76 13.52
C LEU A 480 8.98 -32.74 12.40
N VAL A 481 9.23 -34.00 12.75
CA VAL A 481 9.46 -35.10 11.80
C VAL A 481 8.21 -35.96 11.56
N SER A 482 7.25 -35.88 12.48
CA SER A 482 5.96 -36.58 12.43
C SER A 482 4.94 -35.84 13.30
N ILE A 483 3.68 -35.92 12.92
CA ILE A 483 2.54 -35.54 13.77
C ILE A 483 1.54 -36.70 13.95
N ASN A 484 1.90 -37.92 13.54
CA ASN A 484 0.97 -39.04 13.45
C ASN A 484 0.45 -39.54 14.80
N GLU A 485 1.07 -39.13 15.91
CA GLU A 485 0.63 -39.45 17.27
C GLU A 485 -0.29 -38.39 17.88
N LEU A 486 -0.50 -37.28 17.17
CA LEU A 486 -1.38 -36.19 17.60
C LEU A 486 -2.82 -36.53 17.20
N ASP A 487 -3.70 -36.62 18.19
CA ASP A 487 -5.15 -36.75 17.95
C ASP A 487 -5.70 -35.38 17.53
N LEU A 488 -5.89 -35.20 16.21
CA LEU A 488 -6.39 -33.97 15.63
C LEU A 488 -7.91 -33.89 15.77
N PRO A 489 -8.47 -32.81 16.36
CA PRO A 489 -9.89 -32.74 16.65
C PRO A 489 -10.72 -32.62 15.35
N PRO A 490 -11.89 -33.28 15.25
CA PRO A 490 -12.74 -33.22 14.05
C PRO A 490 -13.26 -31.83 13.69
N ALA A 491 -13.26 -30.89 14.64
CA ALA A 491 -13.67 -29.51 14.45
C ALA A 491 -12.60 -28.63 13.76
N LEU A 492 -11.39 -29.15 13.54
CA LEU A 492 -10.28 -28.40 12.97
C LEU A 492 -10.60 -27.96 11.53
N THR A 493 -10.58 -26.65 11.29
CA THR A 493 -10.84 -26.05 9.97
C THR A 493 -9.54 -25.61 9.28
N SER A 494 -8.50 -25.27 10.05
CA SER A 494 -7.20 -24.86 9.52
C SER A 494 -6.06 -25.55 10.26
N LEU A 495 -5.16 -26.18 9.49
CA LEU A 495 -3.96 -26.84 9.98
C LEU A 495 -2.72 -26.32 9.24
N ASN A 496 -1.86 -25.61 9.95
CA ASN A 496 -0.59 -25.12 9.40
C ASN A 496 0.59 -25.93 9.95
N LEU A 497 1.24 -26.67 9.06
CA LEU A 497 2.41 -27.50 9.32
C LEU A 497 3.61 -27.06 8.45
N GLY A 498 3.55 -25.89 7.82
CA GLY A 498 4.59 -25.41 6.92
C GLY A 498 5.95 -25.26 7.61
N PHE A 499 7.05 -25.35 6.87
CA PHE A 499 8.41 -25.17 7.37
C PHE A 499 8.75 -26.12 8.54
N ASN A 500 8.51 -27.41 8.35
CA ASN A 500 8.87 -28.49 9.27
C ASN A 500 9.78 -29.51 8.55
N LYS A 501 9.89 -30.74 9.08
CA LYS A 501 10.67 -31.85 8.49
C LYS A 501 9.82 -33.10 8.32
N LEU A 502 8.52 -32.92 8.04
CA LEU A 502 7.57 -34.02 7.95
C LEU A 502 7.82 -34.84 6.68
N ASN A 503 7.99 -36.15 6.84
CA ASN A 503 8.11 -37.08 5.71
C ASN A 503 6.77 -37.74 5.34
N LEU A 504 5.83 -37.80 6.29
CA LEU A 504 4.52 -38.41 6.09
C LEU A 504 3.50 -37.90 7.11
N VAL A 505 2.29 -37.58 6.64
CA VAL A 505 1.15 -37.18 7.48
C VAL A 505 -0.02 -38.10 7.21
N LYS A 506 -0.53 -38.78 8.27
CA LYS A 506 -1.65 -39.72 8.22
C LYS A 506 -2.88 -39.17 8.94
N GLY A 507 -4.04 -39.76 8.68
CA GLY A 507 -5.28 -39.48 9.42
C GLY A 507 -6.02 -38.19 9.03
N LEU A 508 -5.49 -37.41 8.08
CA LEU A 508 -6.11 -36.16 7.62
C LEU A 508 -7.51 -36.35 7.02
N ASN A 509 -7.78 -37.51 6.41
CA ASN A 509 -9.07 -37.85 5.82
C ASN A 509 -10.21 -37.95 6.85
N LEU A 510 -9.90 -38.03 8.14
CA LEU A 510 -10.89 -38.04 9.23
C LEU A 510 -11.35 -36.62 9.61
N LEU A 511 -10.65 -35.58 9.17
CA LEU A 511 -10.90 -34.18 9.52
C LEU A 511 -11.94 -33.56 8.59
N SER A 512 -13.20 -33.95 8.77
CA SER A 512 -14.30 -33.54 7.86
C SER A 512 -14.54 -32.03 7.78
N ALA A 513 -14.15 -31.26 8.80
CA ALA A 513 -14.27 -29.81 8.83
C ALA A 513 -13.06 -29.06 8.23
N LEU A 514 -11.96 -29.76 7.91
CA LEU A 514 -10.73 -29.13 7.47
C LEU A 514 -10.89 -28.52 6.07
N THR A 515 -10.69 -27.21 5.97
CA THR A 515 -10.76 -26.46 4.71
C THR A 515 -9.39 -25.98 4.25
N SER A 516 -8.45 -25.73 5.16
CA SER A 516 -7.10 -25.24 4.84
C SER A 516 -6.01 -26.15 5.42
N LEU A 517 -5.11 -26.62 4.56
CA LEU A 517 -3.95 -27.43 4.94
C LEU A 517 -2.67 -26.86 4.31
N ASN A 518 -1.71 -26.48 5.16
CA ASN A 518 -0.40 -26.04 4.73
C ASN A 518 0.69 -27.05 5.13
N LEU A 519 1.37 -27.62 4.13
CA LEU A 519 2.49 -28.55 4.23
C LEU A 519 3.74 -28.03 3.49
N ARG A 520 3.80 -26.73 3.22
CA ARG A 520 4.92 -26.07 2.54
C ARG A 520 6.25 -26.38 3.22
N SER A 521 7.34 -26.54 2.46
CA SER A 521 8.69 -26.64 3.02
C SER A 521 8.86 -27.72 4.10
N ASN A 522 8.39 -28.94 3.84
CA ASN A 522 8.58 -30.10 4.73
C ASN A 522 9.62 -31.10 4.24
N GLY A 523 10.03 -31.02 2.97
CA GLY A 523 10.92 -31.99 2.34
C GLY A 523 10.23 -33.26 1.89
N LEU A 524 8.92 -33.22 1.66
CA LEU A 524 8.14 -34.36 1.15
C LEU A 524 8.63 -34.76 -0.25
N ASP A 525 9.01 -36.02 -0.43
CA ASP A 525 9.43 -36.60 -1.71
C ASP A 525 8.30 -37.34 -2.44
N SER A 526 7.21 -37.67 -1.73
CA SER A 526 6.05 -38.38 -2.23
C SER A 526 4.74 -37.91 -1.59
N VAL A 527 3.66 -37.97 -2.36
CA VAL A 527 2.27 -37.79 -1.88
C VAL A 527 1.64 -39.10 -1.36
N LYS A 528 2.37 -40.23 -1.41
CA LYS A 528 1.84 -41.54 -1.03
C LYS A 528 1.44 -41.55 0.45
N GLY A 529 0.17 -41.86 0.72
CA GLY A 529 -0.38 -41.91 2.08
C GLY A 529 -0.94 -40.56 2.57
N LEU A 530 -0.83 -39.50 1.77
CA LEU A 530 -1.48 -38.22 2.03
C LEU A 530 -2.96 -38.30 1.62
N ASN A 531 -3.79 -38.90 2.49
CA ASN A 531 -5.23 -39.00 2.26
C ASN A 531 -5.91 -37.70 2.70
N LEU A 532 -6.29 -36.86 1.73
CA LEU A 532 -6.88 -35.54 2.00
C LEU A 532 -8.37 -35.64 2.38
N PRO A 533 -8.88 -34.73 3.24
CA PRO A 533 -10.30 -34.68 3.55
C PRO A 533 -11.12 -34.14 2.37
N PRO A 534 -12.36 -34.64 2.15
CA PRO A 534 -13.19 -34.27 1.00
C PRO A 534 -13.67 -32.81 1.03
N GLY A 535 -13.67 -32.18 2.21
CA GLY A 535 -14.06 -30.79 2.42
C GLY A 535 -12.96 -29.75 2.14
N LEU A 536 -11.73 -30.18 1.84
CA LEU A 536 -10.58 -29.29 1.71
C LEU A 536 -10.76 -28.32 0.54
N THR A 537 -10.53 -27.02 0.80
CA THR A 537 -10.62 -25.95 -0.19
C THR A 537 -9.26 -25.37 -0.55
N SER A 538 -8.27 -25.44 0.34
CA SER A 538 -6.91 -24.97 0.08
C SER A 538 -5.85 -25.98 0.52
N LEU A 539 -4.91 -26.27 -0.38
CA LEU A 539 -3.79 -27.17 -0.15
C LEU A 539 -2.48 -26.52 -0.60
N ASP A 540 -1.56 -26.33 0.35
CA ASP A 540 -0.19 -25.89 0.05
C ASP A 540 0.82 -27.01 0.26
N LEU A 541 1.42 -27.48 -0.84
CA LEU A 541 2.50 -28.46 -0.91
C LEU A 541 3.78 -27.85 -1.52
N SER A 542 3.86 -26.52 -1.57
CA SER A 542 4.98 -25.82 -2.19
C SER A 542 6.31 -26.04 -1.45
N SER A 543 7.43 -25.82 -2.16
CA SER A 543 8.79 -25.91 -1.63
C SER A 543 9.12 -27.25 -0.96
N ASN A 544 8.59 -28.36 -1.49
CA ASN A 544 8.95 -29.72 -1.11
C ASN A 544 9.90 -30.34 -2.16
N THR A 545 10.12 -31.65 -2.12
CA THR A 545 11.00 -32.38 -3.06
C THR A 545 10.22 -33.34 -3.96
N LEU A 546 8.92 -33.10 -4.16
CA LEU A 546 8.02 -33.97 -4.91
C LEU A 546 8.47 -34.09 -6.36
N ILE A 547 8.64 -35.33 -6.85
CA ILE A 547 8.95 -35.61 -8.26
C ILE A 547 7.68 -35.89 -9.08
N SER A 548 6.61 -36.31 -8.41
CA SER A 548 5.30 -36.59 -9.00
C SER A 548 4.18 -36.40 -7.97
N VAL A 549 3.03 -35.94 -8.44
CA VAL A 549 1.76 -35.89 -7.68
C VAL A 549 0.70 -36.80 -8.25
N GLU A 550 1.04 -37.71 -9.18
CA GLU A 550 0.07 -38.58 -9.86
C GLU A 550 -0.66 -39.56 -8.93
N GLY A 551 -0.14 -39.78 -7.71
CA GLY A 551 -0.81 -40.57 -6.66
C GLY A 551 -1.71 -39.77 -5.72
N LEU A 552 -1.88 -38.45 -5.92
CA LEU A 552 -2.68 -37.59 -5.05
C LEU A 552 -4.15 -37.57 -5.49
N ASP A 553 -5.07 -37.91 -4.62
CA ASP A 553 -6.51 -37.74 -4.87
C ASP A 553 -6.91 -36.31 -4.50
N ILE A 554 -7.26 -35.50 -5.52
CA ILE A 554 -7.57 -34.09 -5.35
C ILE A 554 -9.04 -33.94 -4.89
N PRO A 555 -9.31 -33.31 -3.73
CA PRO A 555 -10.67 -33.17 -3.21
C PRO A 555 -11.58 -32.37 -4.15
N PRO A 556 -12.86 -32.73 -4.30
CA PRO A 556 -13.77 -32.11 -5.27
C PRO A 556 -14.18 -30.67 -4.92
N ARG A 557 -13.84 -30.18 -3.73
CA ARG A 557 -14.08 -28.80 -3.28
C ARG A 557 -12.81 -27.95 -3.28
N LEU A 558 -11.68 -28.49 -3.76
CA LEU A 558 -10.41 -27.78 -3.76
C LEU A 558 -10.50 -26.58 -4.72
N THR A 559 -10.19 -25.40 -4.18
CA THR A 559 -10.17 -24.11 -4.90
C THR A 559 -8.74 -23.65 -5.16
N HIS A 560 -7.82 -23.90 -4.22
CA HIS A 560 -6.44 -23.45 -4.29
C HIS A 560 -5.48 -24.64 -4.17
N LEU A 561 -4.62 -24.84 -5.18
CA LEU A 561 -3.61 -25.88 -5.20
C LEU A 561 -2.21 -25.28 -5.44
N TYR A 562 -1.37 -25.31 -4.41
CA TYR A 562 0.00 -24.82 -4.49
C TYR A 562 1.02 -25.96 -4.50
N LEU A 563 1.76 -26.06 -5.60
CA LEU A 563 2.79 -27.08 -5.86
C LEU A 563 4.12 -26.46 -6.30
N SER A 564 4.26 -25.14 -6.20
CA SER A 564 5.45 -24.43 -6.64
C SER A 564 6.71 -24.82 -5.87
N GLY A 565 7.89 -24.81 -6.50
CA GLY A 565 9.16 -25.10 -5.84
C GLY A 565 9.38 -26.58 -5.51
N ASN A 566 8.85 -27.48 -6.34
CA ASN A 566 9.07 -28.92 -6.25
C ASN A 566 9.99 -29.40 -7.40
N SER A 567 10.03 -30.71 -7.66
CA SER A 567 10.78 -31.32 -8.77
C SER A 567 9.87 -32.06 -9.75
N LEU A 568 8.63 -31.60 -9.92
CA LEU A 568 7.65 -32.24 -10.79
C LEU A 568 8.12 -32.22 -12.24
N GLN A 569 8.21 -33.40 -12.85
CA GLN A 569 8.61 -33.54 -14.26
C GLN A 569 7.41 -33.63 -15.21
N GLN A 570 6.24 -34.01 -14.67
CA GLN A 570 4.98 -34.11 -15.37
C GLN A 570 3.82 -33.70 -14.45
N PHE A 571 2.72 -33.26 -15.05
CA PHE A 571 1.46 -32.98 -14.36
C PHE A 571 0.29 -33.33 -15.27
N SER A 572 -0.37 -34.47 -15.00
CA SER A 572 -1.45 -35.03 -15.82
C SER A 572 -2.74 -35.29 -15.02
N LYS A 573 -2.88 -34.62 -13.87
CA LYS A 573 -4.05 -34.74 -13.00
C LYS A 573 -5.28 -34.08 -13.59
N THR A 574 -6.41 -34.79 -13.53
CA THR A 574 -7.73 -34.18 -13.66
C THR A 574 -8.02 -33.36 -12.43
N LEU A 575 -8.32 -32.07 -12.65
CA LEU A 575 -8.63 -31.12 -11.59
C LEU A 575 -10.15 -30.95 -11.47
N PRO A 576 -10.69 -30.73 -10.26
CA PRO A 576 -12.11 -30.46 -10.08
C PRO A 576 -12.48 -29.06 -10.56
N GLU A 577 -13.73 -28.89 -11.01
CA GLU A 577 -14.27 -27.60 -11.50
C GLU A 577 -14.29 -26.49 -10.45
N SER A 578 -14.06 -26.81 -9.17
CA SER A 578 -13.95 -25.83 -8.09
C SER A 578 -12.62 -25.07 -8.07
N ILE A 579 -11.59 -25.51 -8.80
CA ILE A 579 -10.27 -24.89 -8.76
C ILE A 579 -10.32 -23.48 -9.36
N GLU A 580 -9.78 -22.53 -8.61
CA GLU A 580 -9.63 -21.12 -8.95
C GLU A 580 -8.14 -20.79 -9.19
N THR A 581 -7.23 -21.33 -8.37
CA THR A 581 -5.79 -21.04 -8.46
C THR A 581 -4.94 -22.31 -8.53
N ILE A 582 -4.02 -22.35 -9.50
CA ILE A 582 -3.03 -23.42 -9.65
C ILE A 582 -1.62 -22.81 -9.70
N SER A 583 -0.77 -23.22 -8.76
CA SER A 583 0.63 -22.78 -8.70
C SER A 583 1.58 -23.94 -8.93
N LEU A 584 2.20 -23.99 -10.11
CA LEU A 584 3.14 -25.03 -10.55
C LEU A 584 4.55 -24.48 -10.82
N GLY A 585 4.84 -23.26 -10.40
CA GLY A 585 6.11 -22.59 -10.66
C GLY A 585 7.32 -23.30 -10.03
N TYR A 586 8.52 -23.01 -10.51
CA TYR A 586 9.79 -23.55 -10.03
C TYR A 586 9.79 -25.09 -9.91
N ASN A 587 9.30 -25.77 -10.94
CA ASN A 587 9.32 -27.23 -11.07
C ASN A 587 10.26 -27.67 -12.22
N LYS A 588 10.12 -28.90 -12.72
CA LYS A 588 10.91 -29.47 -13.83
C LYS A 588 10.03 -29.85 -15.03
N LEU A 589 8.88 -29.21 -15.18
CA LEU A 589 7.93 -29.47 -16.25
C LEU A 589 8.54 -29.04 -17.58
N LYS A 590 8.65 -29.98 -18.53
CA LYS A 590 9.16 -29.71 -19.89
C LYS A 590 8.06 -29.41 -20.88
N GLU A 591 6.91 -30.05 -20.73
CA GLU A 591 5.75 -29.84 -21.59
C GLU A 591 4.45 -30.05 -20.80
N LEU A 592 3.42 -29.31 -21.17
CA LEU A 592 2.05 -29.51 -20.74
C LEU A 592 1.16 -29.51 -21.97
N VAL A 593 0.92 -30.70 -22.53
CA VAL A 593 0.13 -30.89 -23.75
C VAL A 593 -1.22 -31.50 -23.41
N ASN A 594 -2.28 -31.03 -24.06
CA ASN A 594 -3.67 -31.39 -23.76
C ASN A 594 -4.07 -31.07 -22.30
N PHE A 595 -3.48 -30.02 -21.72
CA PHE A 595 -3.74 -29.64 -20.35
C PHE A 595 -5.13 -29.03 -20.24
N HIS A 596 -6.05 -29.72 -19.56
CA HIS A 596 -7.42 -29.25 -19.38
C HIS A 596 -7.53 -28.45 -18.09
N LEU A 597 -7.98 -27.20 -18.20
CA LEU A 597 -8.18 -26.32 -17.06
C LEU A 597 -9.64 -26.35 -16.60
N PRO A 598 -9.90 -26.41 -15.29
CA PRO A 598 -11.22 -26.13 -14.72
C PRO A 598 -11.76 -24.77 -15.19
N VAL A 599 -13.05 -24.67 -15.51
CA VAL A 599 -13.62 -23.43 -16.07
C VAL A 599 -13.58 -22.27 -15.08
N ASN A 600 -13.60 -22.55 -13.77
CA ASN A 600 -13.49 -21.52 -12.73
C ASN A 600 -12.04 -21.08 -12.45
N CYS A 601 -11.04 -21.68 -13.08
CA CYS A 601 -9.63 -21.32 -12.87
C CYS A 601 -9.39 -19.88 -13.35
N THR A 602 -8.99 -18.99 -12.45
CA THR A 602 -8.65 -17.59 -12.72
C THR A 602 -7.14 -17.39 -12.85
N GLU A 603 -6.34 -18.19 -12.16
CA GLU A 603 -4.89 -18.01 -12.06
C GLU A 603 -4.10 -19.30 -12.31
N LEU A 604 -3.15 -19.24 -13.24
CA LEU A 604 -2.17 -20.30 -13.51
C LEU A 604 -0.74 -19.75 -13.52
N ASN A 605 0.08 -20.21 -12.56
CA ASN A 605 1.50 -19.89 -12.50
C ASN A 605 2.37 -21.10 -12.91
N LEU A 606 3.15 -20.93 -13.98
CA LEU A 606 4.07 -21.94 -14.52
C LEU A 606 5.54 -21.48 -14.54
N SER A 607 5.84 -20.35 -13.89
CA SER A 607 7.15 -19.71 -13.92
C SER A 607 8.30 -20.62 -13.47
N GLY A 608 9.54 -20.43 -13.92
CA GLY A 608 10.71 -21.18 -13.45
C GLY A 608 10.72 -22.67 -13.80
N ASN A 609 9.91 -23.08 -14.79
CA ASN A 609 9.93 -24.44 -15.35
C ASN A 609 10.73 -24.45 -16.65
N PRO A 610 11.45 -25.55 -16.98
CA PRO A 610 12.07 -25.73 -18.30
C PRO A 610 11.02 -26.04 -19.39
N LEU A 611 9.87 -25.38 -19.35
CA LEU A 611 8.70 -25.61 -20.18
C LEU A 611 9.00 -25.14 -21.59
N GLN A 612 8.97 -26.06 -22.55
CA GLN A 612 9.19 -25.81 -23.97
C GLN A 612 7.84 -25.66 -24.72
N LYS A 613 6.77 -26.26 -24.18
CA LYS A 613 5.46 -26.29 -24.83
C LYS A 613 4.29 -26.30 -23.83
N LEU A 614 3.26 -25.51 -24.11
CA LEU A 614 2.01 -25.42 -23.36
C LEU A 614 0.81 -25.44 -24.32
N GLN A 615 -0.04 -26.45 -24.23
CA GLN A 615 -1.29 -26.53 -24.99
C GLN A 615 -2.46 -26.76 -24.05
N ILE A 616 -3.24 -25.70 -23.82
CA ILE A 616 -4.47 -25.73 -23.04
C ILE A 616 -5.59 -26.27 -23.93
N SER A 617 -6.14 -27.44 -23.61
CA SER A 617 -7.09 -28.15 -24.49
C SER A 617 -8.43 -27.43 -24.63
N ASN A 618 -8.86 -26.70 -23.61
CA ASN A 618 -10.09 -25.92 -23.56
C ASN A 618 -9.87 -24.41 -23.63
N ALA A 619 -8.79 -23.94 -24.28
CA ALA A 619 -8.52 -22.51 -24.44
C ALA A 619 -9.62 -21.74 -25.21
N HIS A 620 -10.45 -22.43 -25.98
CA HIS A 620 -11.57 -21.84 -26.72
C HIS A 620 -12.91 -21.91 -25.96
N ASP A 621 -12.91 -22.47 -24.75
CA ASP A 621 -14.12 -22.56 -23.93
C ASP A 621 -14.54 -21.16 -23.46
N PRO A 622 -15.76 -20.70 -23.80
CA PRO A 622 -16.24 -19.37 -23.39
C PRO A 622 -16.50 -19.26 -21.89
N ASP A 623 -16.64 -20.39 -21.17
CA ASP A 623 -16.89 -20.40 -19.73
C ASP A 623 -15.59 -20.39 -18.90
N LEU A 624 -14.43 -20.58 -19.53
CA LEU A 624 -13.13 -20.52 -18.88
C LEU A 624 -12.85 -19.09 -18.38
N LYS A 625 -12.52 -18.96 -17.09
CA LYS A 625 -12.32 -17.67 -16.40
C LYS A 625 -10.87 -17.26 -16.21
N LEU A 626 -9.93 -17.90 -16.91
CA LEU A 626 -8.50 -17.65 -16.72
C LEU A 626 -8.17 -16.19 -17.06
N GLN A 627 -7.76 -15.41 -16.07
CA GLN A 627 -7.40 -13.99 -16.20
C GLN A 627 -5.88 -13.82 -16.23
N ASP A 628 -5.18 -14.58 -15.37
CA ASP A 628 -3.74 -14.45 -15.16
C ASP A 628 -3.00 -15.74 -15.52
N LEU A 629 -2.14 -15.64 -16.53
CA LEU A 629 -1.20 -16.68 -16.95
C LEU A 629 0.23 -16.16 -16.84
N THR A 630 1.02 -16.72 -15.91
CA THR A 630 2.41 -16.32 -15.70
C THR A 630 3.38 -17.38 -16.21
N LEU A 631 4.28 -16.97 -17.11
CA LEU A 631 5.27 -17.81 -17.81
C LEU A 631 6.70 -17.27 -17.68
N ASN A 632 7.11 -16.83 -16.49
CA ASN A 632 8.45 -16.26 -16.30
C ASN A 632 9.53 -17.35 -16.27
N GLU A 633 10.72 -17.12 -16.79
CA GLU A 633 11.86 -18.06 -16.75
C GLU A 633 11.52 -19.46 -17.32
N VAL A 634 10.81 -19.49 -18.46
CA VAL A 634 10.47 -20.73 -19.18
C VAL A 634 11.34 -20.96 -20.42
N ALA A 635 11.41 -22.20 -20.89
CA ALA A 635 12.21 -22.61 -22.05
C ALA A 635 11.45 -22.58 -23.39
N ILE A 636 10.32 -21.86 -23.46
CA ILE A 636 9.57 -21.65 -24.71
C ILE A 636 10.43 -20.83 -25.66
N THR A 637 10.53 -21.22 -26.92
CA THR A 637 11.35 -20.50 -27.92
C THR A 637 10.51 -19.85 -29.02
N THR A 638 9.29 -20.36 -29.25
CA THR A 638 8.31 -19.81 -30.18
C THR A 638 6.94 -19.71 -29.54
N LEU A 639 6.23 -18.61 -29.77
CA LEU A 639 4.88 -18.41 -29.21
C LEU A 639 3.83 -19.33 -29.81
N SER A 640 4.11 -19.99 -30.94
CA SER A 640 3.25 -21.08 -31.43
C SER A 640 3.13 -22.23 -30.44
N ASP A 641 4.13 -22.41 -29.57
CA ASP A 641 4.17 -23.47 -28.57
C ASP A 641 3.27 -23.19 -27.36
N ILE A 642 2.69 -21.99 -27.26
CA ILE A 642 1.69 -21.63 -26.23
C ILE A 642 0.30 -21.35 -26.83
N SER A 643 0.12 -21.60 -28.12
CA SER A 643 -1.14 -21.38 -28.84
C SER A 643 -2.01 -22.64 -28.85
N PRO A 644 -3.36 -22.52 -28.77
CA PRO A 644 -4.14 -21.29 -28.56
C PRO A 644 -4.09 -20.79 -27.11
N LEU A 645 -4.15 -19.45 -26.94
CA LEU A 645 -4.32 -18.81 -25.65
C LEU A 645 -5.82 -18.67 -25.28
N PRO A 646 -6.18 -18.82 -23.99
CA PRO A 646 -7.55 -18.60 -23.52
C PRO A 646 -8.09 -17.21 -23.85
N GLN A 647 -9.33 -17.13 -24.36
CA GLN A 647 -9.94 -15.85 -24.74
C GLN A 647 -10.29 -14.94 -23.56
N SER A 648 -10.36 -15.50 -22.35
CA SER A 648 -10.63 -14.82 -21.09
C SER A 648 -9.45 -14.01 -20.54
N LEU A 649 -8.23 -14.22 -21.04
CA LEU A 649 -7.03 -13.55 -20.52
C LEU A 649 -7.10 -12.04 -20.72
N THR A 650 -6.89 -11.32 -19.63
CA THR A 650 -6.76 -9.84 -19.61
C THR A 650 -5.29 -9.43 -19.53
N SER A 651 -4.45 -10.28 -18.94
CA SER A 651 -3.04 -10.02 -18.67
C SER A 651 -2.15 -11.19 -19.14
N LEU A 652 -1.05 -10.88 -19.84
CA LEU A 652 -0.07 -11.89 -20.25
C LEU A 652 1.36 -11.40 -20.01
N GLY A 653 2.08 -12.09 -19.13
CA GLY A 653 3.50 -11.86 -18.85
C GLY A 653 4.40 -12.96 -19.39
N ILE A 654 5.39 -12.57 -20.21
CA ILE A 654 6.42 -13.43 -20.78
C ILE A 654 7.77 -12.80 -20.41
N VAL A 655 8.53 -13.46 -19.53
CA VAL A 655 9.74 -12.86 -18.95
C VAL A 655 10.88 -13.86 -18.95
N PHE A 656 12.12 -13.44 -19.26
CA PHE A 656 13.29 -14.32 -19.25
C PHE A 656 13.14 -15.55 -20.17
N VAL A 657 12.53 -15.35 -21.34
CA VAL A 657 12.25 -16.39 -22.33
C VAL A 657 13.14 -16.20 -23.56
N GLU A 658 13.47 -17.29 -24.25
CA GLU A 658 14.31 -17.31 -25.47
C GLU A 658 13.56 -16.88 -26.76
N VAL A 659 12.37 -16.29 -26.63
CA VAL A 659 11.53 -15.87 -27.76
C VAL A 659 12.21 -14.73 -28.53
N SER A 660 12.31 -14.90 -29.85
CA SER A 660 12.92 -13.92 -30.78
C SER A 660 11.92 -13.15 -31.63
N SER A 661 10.65 -13.57 -31.65
CA SER A 661 9.55 -12.94 -32.41
C SER A 661 8.21 -13.13 -31.71
N LEU A 662 7.35 -12.09 -31.75
CA LEU A 662 5.95 -12.17 -31.33
C LEU A 662 4.98 -12.52 -32.47
N SER A 663 5.51 -12.86 -33.66
CA SER A 663 4.67 -13.24 -34.80
C SER A 663 4.21 -14.70 -34.68
N GLY A 664 3.08 -15.04 -35.31
CA GLY A 664 2.58 -16.41 -35.37
C GLY A 664 1.70 -16.85 -34.20
N ILE A 665 1.39 -15.96 -33.26
CA ILE A 665 0.38 -16.18 -32.21
C ILE A 665 -0.85 -15.29 -32.42
N LEU A 666 -2.03 -15.81 -32.07
CA LEU A 666 -3.25 -15.03 -31.96
C LEU A 666 -3.46 -14.66 -30.50
N PHE A 667 -3.25 -13.38 -30.17
CA PHE A 667 -3.53 -12.89 -28.83
C PHE A 667 -5.05 -12.78 -28.58
N PRO A 668 -5.50 -13.04 -27.34
CA PRO A 668 -6.90 -12.83 -26.94
C PRO A 668 -7.36 -11.40 -27.20
N THR A 669 -8.60 -11.23 -27.67
CA THR A 669 -9.09 -9.88 -28.03
C THR A 669 -9.23 -8.96 -26.83
N GLY A 670 -9.55 -9.51 -25.65
CA GLY A 670 -9.75 -8.77 -24.39
C GLY A 670 -8.47 -8.43 -23.62
N LEU A 671 -7.29 -8.77 -24.15
CA LEU A 671 -6.02 -8.53 -23.48
C LEU A 671 -5.73 -7.02 -23.38
N THR A 672 -5.59 -6.51 -22.15
CA THR A 672 -5.32 -5.09 -21.85
C THR A 672 -3.86 -4.86 -21.46
N TRP A 673 -3.19 -5.88 -20.93
CA TRP A 673 -1.78 -5.81 -20.52
C TRP A 673 -0.93 -6.91 -21.17
N LEU A 674 0.15 -6.52 -21.84
CA LEU A 674 1.12 -7.44 -22.43
C LEU A 674 2.55 -7.04 -22.02
N GLY A 675 3.20 -7.91 -21.26
CA GLY A 675 4.60 -7.78 -20.91
C GLY A 675 5.46 -8.85 -21.58
N VAL A 676 6.45 -8.43 -22.36
CA VAL A 676 7.51 -9.27 -22.91
C VAL A 676 8.85 -8.61 -22.61
N PHE A 677 9.47 -8.94 -21.48
CA PHE A 677 10.71 -8.29 -21.04
C PHE A 677 11.83 -9.29 -20.75
N GLU A 678 13.08 -8.84 -20.91
CA GLU A 678 14.28 -9.67 -20.71
C GLU A 678 14.32 -10.91 -21.62
N THR A 679 13.92 -10.77 -22.89
CA THR A 679 13.94 -11.85 -23.90
C THR A 679 14.95 -11.58 -25.04
N LYS A 680 14.94 -12.41 -26.10
CA LYS A 680 15.75 -12.22 -27.32
C LYS A 680 14.97 -11.58 -28.47
N LEU A 681 13.86 -10.89 -28.18
CA LEU A 681 13.00 -10.30 -29.20
C LEU A 681 13.76 -9.26 -30.05
N THR A 682 13.87 -9.52 -31.36
CA THR A 682 14.64 -8.67 -32.29
C THR A 682 13.78 -7.75 -33.15
N SER A 683 12.49 -8.08 -33.32
CA SER A 683 11.59 -7.35 -34.22
C SER A 683 10.12 -7.53 -33.85
N LEU A 684 9.33 -6.48 -34.07
CA LEU A 684 7.86 -6.46 -33.95
C LEU A 684 7.15 -6.54 -35.32
N LYS A 685 7.85 -6.95 -36.37
CA LYS A 685 7.28 -7.06 -37.72
C LYS A 685 6.19 -8.14 -37.76
N ASN A 686 5.06 -7.83 -38.41
CA ASN A 686 3.90 -8.72 -38.58
C ASN A 686 3.18 -9.12 -37.28
N VAL A 687 3.41 -8.41 -36.18
CA VAL A 687 2.68 -8.65 -34.92
C VAL A 687 1.29 -8.04 -35.03
N LYS A 688 0.26 -8.83 -34.71
CA LYS A 688 -1.13 -8.36 -34.61
C LYS A 688 -1.47 -8.16 -33.15
N PHE A 689 -1.30 -6.94 -32.65
CA PHE A 689 -1.65 -6.62 -31.27
C PHE A 689 -3.18 -6.65 -31.04
N PRO A 690 -3.64 -7.01 -29.83
CA PRO A 690 -5.04 -6.91 -29.44
C PRO A 690 -5.58 -5.47 -29.59
N PRO A 691 -6.84 -5.30 -30.03
CA PRO A 691 -7.41 -3.98 -30.29
C PRO A 691 -7.68 -3.15 -29.02
N TYR A 692 -7.75 -3.79 -27.85
CA TYR A 692 -8.00 -3.17 -26.55
C TYR A 692 -6.75 -3.14 -25.65
N LEU A 693 -5.56 -3.43 -26.20
CA LEU A 693 -4.33 -3.41 -25.42
C LEU A 693 -4.03 -1.98 -24.93
N GLU A 694 -3.89 -1.80 -23.62
CA GLU A 694 -3.64 -0.51 -22.98
C GLU A 694 -2.17 -0.36 -22.62
N GLU A 695 -1.52 -1.43 -22.15
CA GLU A 695 -0.12 -1.40 -21.76
C GLU A 695 0.71 -2.45 -22.52
N LEU A 696 1.82 -1.98 -23.09
CA LEU A 696 2.80 -2.82 -23.79
C LEU A 696 4.19 -2.60 -23.20
N HIS A 697 4.71 -3.63 -22.54
CA HIS A 697 6.00 -3.63 -21.87
C HIS A 697 6.99 -4.51 -22.63
N LEU A 698 8.03 -3.90 -23.21
CA LEU A 698 9.03 -4.55 -24.07
C LEU A 698 10.47 -4.25 -23.62
N LEU A 699 10.68 -4.05 -22.32
CA LEU A 699 11.95 -3.64 -21.74
C LEU A 699 13.03 -4.74 -21.87
N ARG A 700 14.30 -4.34 -22.00
CA ARG A 700 15.47 -5.24 -22.02
C ARG A 700 15.39 -6.34 -23.10
N ASN A 701 15.06 -5.95 -24.33
CA ASN A 701 15.04 -6.84 -25.49
C ASN A 701 16.13 -6.44 -26.50
N GLN A 702 16.08 -7.00 -27.72
CA GLN A 702 17.05 -6.72 -28.80
C GLN A 702 16.39 -6.05 -30.01
N ILE A 703 15.28 -5.32 -29.80
CA ILE A 703 14.51 -4.70 -30.87
C ILE A 703 15.35 -3.57 -31.49
N SER A 704 15.61 -3.66 -32.79
CA SER A 704 16.48 -2.68 -33.49
C SER A 704 15.72 -1.63 -34.31
N SER A 705 14.45 -1.88 -34.62
CA SER A 705 13.62 -0.97 -35.42
C SER A 705 12.13 -1.11 -35.08
N LEU A 706 11.43 0.03 -35.12
CA LEU A 706 9.97 0.12 -35.00
C LEU A 706 9.30 0.46 -36.35
N ALA A 707 10.04 0.38 -37.47
CA ALA A 707 9.50 0.71 -38.78
C ALA A 707 8.36 -0.25 -39.19
N ASN A 708 7.25 0.32 -39.65
CA ASN A 708 6.03 -0.40 -40.06
C ASN A 708 5.37 -1.22 -38.95
N VAL A 709 5.59 -0.87 -37.67
CA VAL A 709 4.85 -1.45 -36.55
C VAL A 709 3.51 -0.73 -36.40
N HIS A 710 2.43 -1.51 -36.32
CA HIS A 710 1.08 -0.99 -36.11
C HIS A 710 0.65 -1.22 -34.66
N PHE A 711 0.86 -0.22 -33.81
CA PHE A 711 0.38 -0.25 -32.43
C PHE A 711 -1.14 0.00 -32.36
N PRO A 712 -1.86 -0.59 -31.38
CA PRO A 712 -3.30 -0.39 -31.24
C PRO A 712 -3.61 1.01 -30.69
N ASN A 713 -4.74 1.60 -31.13
CA ASN A 713 -5.14 2.95 -30.74
C ASN A 713 -5.54 3.08 -29.25
N SER A 714 -5.79 1.97 -28.57
CA SER A 714 -6.07 1.89 -27.14
C SER A 714 -4.85 2.12 -26.27
N LEU A 715 -3.63 1.95 -26.81
CA LEU A 715 -2.40 1.92 -26.03
C LEU A 715 -2.14 3.25 -25.33
N THR A 716 -1.99 3.20 -24.00
CA THR A 716 -1.69 4.32 -23.11
C THR A 716 -0.25 4.28 -22.63
N LYS A 717 0.38 3.10 -22.55
CA LYS A 717 1.76 2.93 -22.09
C LYS A 717 2.57 2.04 -23.02
N LEU A 718 3.74 2.54 -23.42
CA LEU A 718 4.72 1.82 -24.24
C LEU A 718 6.12 1.92 -23.61
N GLU A 719 6.60 0.80 -23.08
CA GLU A 719 7.90 0.70 -22.42
C GLU A 719 8.88 -0.08 -23.31
N LEU A 720 9.93 0.58 -23.78
CA LEU A 720 10.95 0.05 -24.69
C LEU A 720 12.37 0.25 -24.13
N PHE A 721 12.49 0.45 -22.83
CA PHE A 721 13.78 0.62 -22.15
C PHE A 721 14.79 -0.48 -22.51
N ASP A 722 16.05 -0.11 -22.68
CA ASP A 722 17.19 -1.02 -22.89
C ASP A 722 16.99 -1.98 -24.07
N ASN A 723 16.78 -1.42 -25.25
CA ASN A 723 16.69 -2.14 -26.53
C ASN A 723 17.83 -1.73 -27.48
N LYS A 724 17.71 -2.06 -28.77
CA LYS A 724 18.70 -1.77 -29.82
C LYS A 724 18.18 -0.77 -30.86
N ILE A 725 17.16 0.00 -30.52
CA ILE A 725 16.49 0.89 -31.47
C ILE A 725 17.46 1.99 -31.90
N THR A 726 17.73 2.08 -33.20
CA THR A 726 18.70 3.05 -33.76
C THR A 726 18.06 4.32 -34.29
N THR A 727 16.79 4.24 -34.66
CA THR A 727 15.98 5.36 -35.14
C THR A 727 14.52 5.16 -34.75
N ILE A 728 13.86 6.28 -34.47
CA ILE A 728 12.41 6.38 -34.23
C ILE A 728 11.74 7.30 -35.26
N ASP A 729 12.47 7.68 -36.31
CA ASP A 729 11.97 8.60 -37.32
C ASP A 729 10.83 7.92 -38.10
N ALA A 730 9.75 8.67 -38.38
CA ALA A 730 8.54 8.19 -39.07
C ALA A 730 7.76 7.05 -38.38
N VAL A 731 7.98 6.79 -37.08
CA VAL A 731 7.16 5.86 -36.29
C VAL A 731 5.79 6.49 -36.00
N ARG A 732 4.71 5.77 -36.29
CA ARG A 732 3.35 6.19 -35.94
C ARG A 732 3.01 5.73 -34.52
N LEU A 733 3.10 6.66 -33.57
CA LEU A 733 2.72 6.41 -32.18
C LEU A 733 1.18 6.45 -32.00
N PRO A 734 0.61 5.65 -31.07
CA PRO A 734 -0.82 5.67 -30.77
C PRO A 734 -1.31 7.03 -30.26
N PRO A 735 -2.51 7.48 -30.64
CA PRO A 735 -3.01 8.80 -30.25
C PRO A 735 -3.36 8.93 -28.76
N LYS A 736 -3.61 7.80 -28.07
CA LYS A 736 -3.91 7.76 -26.63
C LYS A 736 -2.69 7.54 -25.74
N LEU A 737 -1.49 7.49 -26.32
CA LEU A 737 -0.27 7.18 -25.58
C LEU A 737 0.05 8.31 -24.59
N LYS A 738 0.19 7.94 -23.32
CA LYS A 738 0.54 8.79 -22.18
C LYS A 738 1.98 8.60 -21.74
N ILE A 739 2.49 7.37 -21.81
CA ILE A 739 3.85 7.05 -21.36
C ILE A 739 4.62 6.40 -22.50
N LEU A 740 5.77 6.96 -22.83
CA LEU A 740 6.73 6.43 -23.79
C LEU A 740 8.13 6.41 -23.16
N ASN A 741 8.66 5.21 -22.93
CA ASN A 741 10.02 5.04 -22.44
C ASN A 741 10.90 4.39 -23.50
N LEU A 742 11.88 5.14 -23.99
CA LEU A 742 12.89 4.72 -24.98
C LEU A 742 14.31 4.80 -24.41
N ALA A 743 14.48 4.94 -23.09
CA ALA A 743 15.81 5.06 -22.49
C ALA A 743 16.66 3.80 -22.71
N GLY A 744 17.99 3.93 -22.72
CA GLY A 744 18.89 2.78 -22.88
C GLY A 744 18.96 2.18 -24.30
N ASN A 745 18.41 2.84 -25.32
CA ASN A 745 18.45 2.39 -26.73
C ASN A 745 19.71 2.88 -27.48
N GLU A 746 19.77 2.80 -28.80
CA GLU A 746 20.92 3.23 -29.62
C GLU A 746 20.56 4.41 -30.56
N ILE A 747 19.64 5.28 -30.13
CA ILE A 747 19.15 6.41 -30.92
C ILE A 747 20.20 7.53 -30.89
N SER A 748 20.79 7.84 -32.04
CA SER A 748 21.85 8.87 -32.16
C SER A 748 21.35 10.27 -32.48
N ALA A 749 20.20 10.36 -33.16
CA ALA A 749 19.53 11.60 -33.53
C ALA A 749 18.03 11.37 -33.73
N ILE A 750 17.23 12.41 -33.47
CA ILE A 750 15.81 12.47 -33.82
C ILE A 750 15.66 13.53 -34.91
N ASN A 751 15.24 13.11 -36.11
CA ASN A 751 15.08 13.99 -37.27
C ASN A 751 13.60 14.22 -37.63
N GLU A 752 12.73 13.25 -37.37
CA GLU A 752 11.29 13.34 -37.65
C GLU A 752 10.48 12.46 -36.68
N LEU A 753 10.05 13.01 -35.53
CA LEU A 753 9.18 12.31 -34.58
C LEU A 753 7.95 13.12 -34.23
N GLN A 754 6.77 12.57 -34.51
CA GLN A 754 5.50 13.14 -34.07
C GLN A 754 5.07 12.48 -32.76
N LEU A 755 5.10 13.27 -31.68
CA LEU A 755 4.60 12.84 -30.38
C LEU A 755 3.07 13.06 -30.30
N PRO A 756 2.31 12.14 -29.69
CA PRO A 756 0.88 12.30 -29.50
C PRO A 756 0.58 13.39 -28.45
N GLU A 757 -0.49 14.15 -28.65
CA GLU A 757 -0.86 15.30 -27.80
C GLU A 757 -1.23 14.89 -26.34
N LEU A 758 -1.56 13.62 -26.10
CA LEU A 758 -1.86 13.09 -24.77
C LEU A 758 -0.63 12.58 -24.00
N LEU A 759 0.57 12.66 -24.57
CA LEU A 759 1.78 12.13 -23.96
C LEU A 759 2.17 12.95 -22.72
N GLU A 760 2.31 12.26 -21.59
CA GLU A 760 2.62 12.78 -20.26
C GLU A 760 4.08 12.55 -19.90
N LYS A 761 4.63 11.38 -20.24
CA LYS A 761 6.00 11.01 -19.89
C LYS A 761 6.77 10.52 -21.11
N LEU A 762 7.91 11.16 -21.37
CA LEU A 762 8.86 10.74 -22.40
C LEU A 762 10.24 10.54 -21.77
N SER A 763 10.82 9.35 -21.95
CA SER A 763 12.20 9.09 -21.57
C SER A 763 13.03 8.68 -22.77
N LEU A 764 14.12 9.41 -23.02
CA LEU A 764 15.15 9.19 -24.03
C LEU A 764 16.55 9.12 -23.38
N ALA A 765 16.61 8.90 -22.07
CA ALA A 765 17.84 8.87 -21.30
C ALA A 765 18.81 7.76 -21.78
N ASP A 766 20.10 7.94 -21.49
CA ASP A 766 21.13 6.90 -21.55
C ASP A 766 21.22 6.16 -22.90
N GLN A 767 21.17 6.86 -24.04
CA GLN A 767 21.34 6.20 -25.34
C GLN A 767 22.77 5.68 -25.51
N LYS A 768 22.91 4.43 -25.95
CA LYS A 768 24.14 3.64 -26.07
C LYS A 768 24.72 3.63 -27.48
N CYS A 769 24.71 4.77 -28.19
CA CYS A 769 25.28 4.89 -29.54
C CYS A 769 26.62 5.65 -29.56
N ASP A 770 27.51 5.26 -30.47
CA ASP A 770 28.75 6.03 -30.74
C ASP A 770 28.40 7.33 -31.47
N THR A 771 28.95 8.46 -31.02
CA THR A 771 28.71 9.77 -31.67
C THR A 771 29.30 9.80 -33.08
N PRO A 772 28.56 10.29 -34.09
CA PRO A 772 29.14 10.57 -35.40
C PRO A 772 30.17 11.71 -35.27
N HIS A 773 31.46 11.41 -35.47
CA HIS A 773 32.48 12.44 -35.70
C HIS A 773 32.16 13.09 -37.06
N ASN A 774 31.65 14.32 -37.05
CA ASN A 774 31.50 15.13 -38.26
C ASN A 774 32.84 15.85 -38.54
N PRO A 775 33.63 15.49 -39.58
CA PRO A 775 34.90 16.15 -39.85
C PRO A 775 34.68 17.26 -40.87
N VAL A 776 34.56 18.50 -40.42
CA VAL A 776 34.80 19.64 -41.30
C VAL A 776 36.31 19.71 -41.56
N SER A 777 36.67 19.49 -42.82
CA SER A 777 38.01 19.59 -43.41
C SER A 777 38.80 20.82 -42.94
N THR A 778 40.03 20.61 -42.45
CA THR A 778 41.25 21.34 -42.89
C THR A 778 42.54 20.68 -42.34
N ARG A 779 43.37 20.20 -43.27
CA ARG A 779 44.85 20.04 -43.29
C ARG A 779 45.65 19.45 -42.09
N LYS A 780 46.27 18.30 -42.43
CA LYS A 780 47.70 17.84 -42.31
C LYS A 780 48.37 17.56 -40.94
N SER A 781 48.57 16.24 -40.74
CA SER A 781 49.77 15.48 -40.28
C SER A 781 50.37 15.70 -38.87
N PHE A 782 50.49 14.64 -38.07
CA PHE A 782 51.70 13.78 -37.90
C PHE A 782 51.42 12.58 -36.95
N LYS A 783 52.15 11.46 -37.13
CA LYS A 783 52.13 10.22 -36.31
C LYS A 783 53.16 10.28 -35.17
N LEU A 784 52.88 9.67 -34.00
CA LEU A 784 53.72 8.64 -33.32
C LEU A 784 53.18 8.18 -31.93
N GLY A 785 53.39 6.91 -31.57
CA GLY A 785 53.92 6.53 -30.23
C GLY A 785 53.05 5.73 -29.24
N LYS A 786 53.64 4.69 -28.63
CA LYS A 786 53.09 3.62 -27.76
C LYS A 786 53.10 3.89 -26.22
N PHE A 787 52.15 3.28 -25.49
CA PHE A 787 52.12 2.62 -24.15
C PHE A 787 52.56 3.28 -22.79
N ASN A 788 51.70 3.05 -21.77
CA ASN A 788 51.87 2.69 -20.33
C ASN A 788 51.77 3.70 -19.13
N PHE A 789 50.80 3.38 -18.24
CA PHE A 789 50.65 3.41 -16.75
C PHE A 789 51.05 4.59 -15.80
N LEU A 790 50.08 4.90 -14.91
CA LEU A 790 50.13 5.34 -13.47
C LEU A 790 50.33 6.81 -13.02
N LYS A 791 49.41 7.21 -12.10
CA LYS A 791 49.40 8.21 -11.00
C LYS A 791 49.15 9.71 -11.24
N ALA A 792 47.97 10.12 -10.73
CA ALA A 792 47.63 11.27 -9.87
C ALA A 792 47.95 12.74 -10.25
N SER A 793 46.92 13.57 -10.02
CA SER A 793 46.85 15.03 -9.82
C SER A 793 46.70 15.94 -11.04
N SER A 794 45.57 16.67 -11.03
CA SER A 794 45.24 17.96 -11.66
C SER A 794 45.97 18.36 -12.95
N LYS A 795 45.26 18.25 -14.09
CA LYS A 795 45.04 19.31 -15.11
C LYS A 795 44.42 18.68 -16.36
N SER A 796 43.26 19.22 -16.76
CA SER A 796 42.60 19.14 -18.08
C SER A 796 42.98 17.96 -18.98
N SER A 797 42.40 16.78 -18.75
CA SER A 797 42.25 15.79 -19.80
C SER A 797 40.89 16.03 -20.48
N LYS A 798 40.89 16.30 -21.79
CA LYS A 798 39.68 16.19 -22.61
C LYS A 798 39.14 14.77 -22.42
N ALA A 799 37.98 14.66 -21.78
CA ALA A 799 37.26 13.40 -21.69
C ALA A 799 37.04 12.84 -23.10
N PRO A 800 37.08 11.51 -23.30
CA PRO A 800 36.59 10.91 -24.53
C PRO A 800 35.17 11.44 -24.79
N GLY A 801 34.87 11.84 -26.03
CA GLY A 801 33.59 12.45 -26.38
C GLY A 801 32.43 11.62 -25.81
N LYS A 802 31.52 12.29 -25.09
CA LYS A 802 30.35 11.63 -24.51
C LYS A 802 29.59 10.90 -25.61
N LYS A 803 29.13 9.69 -25.32
CA LYS A 803 28.33 8.87 -26.24
C LYS A 803 26.84 9.16 -26.04
N GLY A 804 25.99 8.72 -26.97
CA GLY A 804 24.54 8.87 -26.86
C GLY A 804 23.92 9.92 -27.78
N LEU A 805 22.63 10.22 -27.53
CA LEU A 805 21.79 11.08 -28.36
C LEU A 805 22.42 12.46 -28.49
N SER A 806 22.60 12.93 -29.74
CA SER A 806 23.34 14.16 -30.03
C SER A 806 22.52 15.25 -30.74
N SER A 807 21.37 14.88 -31.33
CA SER A 807 20.49 15.81 -32.03
C SER A 807 19.02 15.53 -31.74
N LEU A 808 18.27 16.59 -31.47
CA LEU A 808 16.81 16.59 -31.31
C LEU A 808 16.11 17.48 -32.34
N THR A 809 16.77 17.80 -33.46
CA THR A 809 16.25 18.75 -34.47
C THR A 809 14.88 18.40 -35.03
N GLY A 810 14.55 17.12 -35.07
CA GLY A 810 13.26 16.59 -35.50
C GLY A 810 12.14 16.66 -34.48
N LEU A 811 12.49 16.93 -33.22
CA LEU A 811 11.55 17.11 -32.13
C LEU A 811 11.10 18.57 -32.10
N THR A 812 10.28 18.92 -33.09
CA THR A 812 9.89 20.32 -33.35
C THR A 812 8.86 20.87 -32.36
N LYS A 813 8.07 19.99 -31.74
CA LYS A 813 7.05 20.37 -30.75
C LYS A 813 6.96 19.30 -29.67
N LEU A 814 7.01 19.73 -28.41
CA LEU A 814 6.67 18.89 -27.26
C LEU A 814 5.15 18.97 -27.01
N PRO A 815 4.48 17.86 -26.68
CA PRO A 815 3.05 17.84 -26.35
C PRO A 815 2.73 18.80 -25.20
N SER A 816 1.60 19.50 -25.27
CA SER A 816 1.18 20.45 -24.23
C SER A 816 0.89 19.78 -22.88
N LYS A 817 0.80 18.44 -22.90
CA LYS A 817 0.57 17.57 -21.77
C LYS A 817 1.84 16.87 -21.28
N LEU A 818 3.04 17.24 -21.69
CA LEU A 818 4.23 16.53 -21.20
C LEU A 818 4.59 16.99 -19.77
N GLU A 819 4.56 16.11 -18.77
CA GLU A 819 5.03 16.40 -17.39
C GLU A 819 6.48 16.00 -17.14
N TYR A 820 6.92 14.92 -17.78
CA TYR A 820 8.24 14.33 -17.54
C TYR A 820 9.00 14.18 -18.85
N LEU A 821 10.24 14.69 -18.87
CA LEU A 821 11.18 14.54 -19.96
C LEU A 821 12.54 14.06 -19.44
N GLY A 822 12.88 12.81 -19.73
CA GLY A 822 14.19 12.23 -19.43
C GLY A 822 15.13 12.31 -20.63
N LEU A 823 16.23 13.05 -20.50
CA LEU A 823 17.28 13.28 -21.49
C LEU A 823 18.70 13.07 -20.93
N ASN A 824 18.83 12.71 -19.66
CA ASN A 824 20.10 12.54 -18.96
C ASN A 824 20.99 11.45 -19.57
N GLY A 825 22.30 11.54 -19.35
CA GLY A 825 23.27 10.52 -19.78
C GLY A 825 23.46 10.41 -21.30
N ASN A 826 23.30 11.52 -22.03
CA ASN A 826 23.44 11.58 -23.50
C ASN A 826 24.60 12.52 -23.93
N ASN A 827 24.69 12.84 -25.23
CA ASN A 827 25.67 13.78 -25.79
C ASN A 827 25.01 15.05 -26.34
N LEU A 828 23.95 15.53 -25.68
CA LEU A 828 23.26 16.76 -26.08
C LEU A 828 24.08 17.99 -25.70
N SER A 829 24.16 18.94 -26.62
CA SER A 829 24.74 20.27 -26.35
C SER A 829 23.62 21.31 -26.16
N GLU A 830 23.96 22.50 -25.65
CA GLU A 830 23.00 23.61 -25.55
C GLU A 830 22.32 23.89 -26.90
N LYS A 831 23.07 23.83 -28.01
CA LYS A 831 22.52 24.01 -29.37
C LYS A 831 21.54 22.91 -29.79
N ALA A 832 21.68 21.70 -29.26
CA ALA A 832 20.83 20.57 -29.61
C ALA A 832 19.44 20.66 -28.96
N VAL A 833 19.30 21.45 -27.90
CA VAL A 833 18.05 21.62 -27.15
C VAL A 833 17.47 23.04 -27.25
N GLN A 834 18.21 23.98 -27.84
CA GLN A 834 17.82 25.40 -27.88
C GLN A 834 16.48 25.68 -28.60
N HIS A 835 16.07 24.80 -29.51
CA HIS A 835 14.82 24.93 -30.27
C HIS A 835 13.62 24.27 -29.59
N LEU A 836 13.84 23.55 -28.48
CA LEU A 836 12.77 22.91 -27.75
C LEU A 836 12.02 23.96 -26.94
N GLU A 837 10.73 24.09 -27.23
CA GLU A 837 9.80 24.84 -26.40
C GLU A 837 9.24 23.89 -25.34
N PHE A 838 9.61 24.11 -24.08
CA PHE A 838 9.09 23.32 -22.97
C PHE A 838 7.65 23.74 -22.68
N PRO A 839 6.69 22.80 -22.60
CA PRO A 839 5.31 23.12 -22.29
C PRO A 839 5.19 23.50 -20.80
N ALA A 840 4.19 24.31 -20.45
CA ALA A 840 3.92 24.70 -19.07
C ALA A 840 3.66 23.51 -18.14
N SER A 841 3.18 22.38 -18.70
CA SER A 841 2.99 21.12 -18.00
C SER A 841 4.26 20.44 -17.50
N LEU A 842 5.43 20.79 -18.06
CA LEU A 842 6.68 20.07 -17.81
C LEU A 842 7.23 20.40 -16.41
N SER A 843 6.92 19.54 -15.46
CA SER A 843 7.34 19.64 -14.06
C SER A 843 8.70 18.99 -13.78
N GLN A 844 9.12 18.00 -14.57
CA GLN A 844 10.35 17.24 -14.36
C GLN A 844 11.17 17.12 -15.65
N LEU A 845 12.41 17.63 -15.60
CA LEU A 845 13.39 17.52 -16.68
C LEU A 845 14.70 16.92 -16.15
N LEU A 846 14.99 15.67 -16.52
CA LEU A 846 16.28 15.06 -16.24
C LEU A 846 17.18 15.27 -17.45
N ILE A 847 18.18 16.15 -17.35
CA ILE A 847 19.08 16.46 -18.49
C ILE A 847 20.55 16.54 -18.10
N TYR A 848 20.86 16.21 -16.85
CA TYR A 848 22.24 16.13 -16.36
C TYR A 848 23.06 15.08 -17.13
N ASP A 849 24.36 15.11 -16.93
CA ASP A 849 25.32 14.23 -17.62
C ASP A 849 25.27 14.30 -19.16
N ASN A 850 25.01 15.49 -19.72
CA ASN A 850 25.10 15.77 -21.16
C ASN A 850 26.38 16.56 -21.54
N ALA A 851 26.56 16.91 -22.83
CA ALA A 851 27.72 17.63 -23.36
C ALA A 851 27.51 19.15 -23.43
N PHE A 852 27.02 19.73 -22.34
CA PHE A 852 26.85 21.18 -22.22
C PHE A 852 28.20 21.87 -21.97
N ASP A 853 28.46 22.97 -22.68
CA ASP A 853 29.66 23.80 -22.47
C ASP A 853 29.69 24.41 -21.06
N ASN A 854 28.52 24.78 -20.53
CA ASN A 854 28.32 25.23 -19.15
C ASN A 854 26.88 24.89 -18.70
N TYR A 855 26.71 23.71 -18.12
CA TYR A 855 25.42 23.20 -17.67
C TYR A 855 24.75 24.15 -16.66
N ASP A 856 25.46 24.57 -15.61
CA ASP A 856 24.91 25.43 -14.55
C ASP A 856 24.36 26.75 -15.10
N ARG A 857 25.03 27.34 -16.09
CA ARG A 857 24.56 28.57 -16.74
C ARG A 857 23.28 28.32 -17.54
N TRP A 858 23.25 27.24 -18.32
CA TRP A 858 22.08 26.88 -19.11
C TRP A 858 20.89 26.56 -18.19
N GLU A 859 21.10 25.77 -17.15
CA GLU A 859 20.08 25.42 -16.15
C GLU A 859 19.51 26.67 -15.48
N ARG A 860 20.35 27.60 -15.01
CA ARG A 860 19.88 28.88 -14.44
C ARG A 860 19.02 29.67 -15.42
N LYS A 861 19.37 29.69 -16.71
CA LYS A 861 18.59 30.37 -17.75
C LYS A 861 17.23 29.71 -17.93
N ILE A 862 17.16 28.38 -17.93
CA ILE A 862 15.88 27.67 -18.03
C ILE A 862 15.04 27.86 -16.77
N LYS A 863 15.63 27.76 -15.57
CA LYS A 863 14.94 28.02 -14.28
C LYS A 863 14.33 29.43 -14.20
N LEU A 864 14.96 30.44 -14.79
CA LEU A 864 14.38 31.79 -14.89
C LEU A 864 13.13 31.84 -15.78
N THR A 865 13.04 30.98 -16.80
CA THR A 865 11.90 30.90 -17.71
C THR A 865 10.83 29.89 -17.28
N HIS A 866 11.20 28.89 -16.48
CA HIS A 866 10.35 27.79 -16.00
C HIS A 866 10.68 27.50 -14.51
N PRO A 867 10.27 28.38 -13.58
CA PRO A 867 10.69 28.31 -12.18
C PRO A 867 10.17 27.09 -11.40
N GLY A 868 9.05 26.50 -11.80
CA GLY A 868 8.49 25.27 -11.20
C GLY A 868 9.03 23.95 -11.79
N MET A 869 10.02 24.00 -12.69
CA MET A 869 10.60 22.80 -13.31
C MET A 869 11.71 22.22 -12.42
N LEU A 870 11.51 20.99 -11.92
CA LEU A 870 12.49 20.25 -11.13
C LEU A 870 13.57 19.65 -12.03
N PHE A 871 14.83 19.97 -11.71
CA PHE A 871 16.02 19.36 -12.28
C PHE A 871 16.61 18.41 -11.24
N LYS A 872 16.27 17.11 -11.27
CA LYS A 872 16.89 16.12 -10.37
C LYS A 872 18.24 15.69 -10.94
N LEU A 873 19.26 15.64 -10.08
CA LEU A 873 20.61 15.12 -10.35
C LEU A 873 20.70 13.63 -10.04
#